data_AF-A0A926W3B8-F1
#
_entry.id   AF-A0A926W3B8-F1
#
_cell.length_a   1.000
_cell.length_b   1.000
_cell.length_c   1.000
_cell.angle_alpha   90.00
_cell.angle_beta   90.00
_cell.angle_gamma   90.00
#
_symmetry.space_group_name_H-M   'P 1'
#
loop_
_entity.id
_entity.type
_entity.pdbx_description
1 polymer ?
#
loop_
_entity_poly.entity_id
_entity_poly.type
_entity_poly.pdbx_seq_one_letter_code
_entity_poly.pdbx_strand_id
1 'polypeptide(L)'
;SDLEEIFNIISNVQDGNLEISQENISKIYNLYADYPEARNSLNIKLHIQCLVELISNIEYASTKDILLSELRELLVHSNLAAFWLDIPDYIILDQQIWSIASESRRIGILVSQISNQQDLIYQDNILKIADILKESAEENITELISIFKDKEFIKSHNLILKYLPDIEQITILRAKLKNDVNQNAEIISQIAEVLSKSPSDKLQILLSKLPDSVKKWDEILEFLPPEEKILIMLSKLKKESQIQNQTIINKIGYLINTTSNEERIILIYLLPEGVRYKEEILKSFHFLLPEDQVKLVWDFIANNSLFIWQYLSRQAKILCIYRLMKETENTSTFLNEFKDIQKITPENDNLVRCVLKILWAKEHPERGNEVFQQVHNLFIQYVIKNATNSTELLNLDPLLPYCQPTEVKVKYCEGRLWTMTDNQAAEVTALVSRACCPRARQRPCDLFEPSKPRVNSNYGLYGARLYAECSQDWEKWSLLELFKVAGIVPSLSDLKRPEDYLTKLSGWINRINEIRSRLKCSVCGDIMPHNIEYAKFLAKFRVTVFSCKHGKGHDYNIYLNECWGCGEIIDSRESKYQSSEDKYYLCIHCGSGTQNSDSYTQGDICPKCGTLGMELSQYNNRYRKCCSCNHSIKLPDEKKITGIKCPQCRAGRMILTVNKKNEKVRICRSSSCGYSISAK
;
A
#
# COMPACT_ATOMS: atom_id res chain seq x y z
N SER A 1 31.08 -79.96 -39.93
CA SER A 1 29.71 -79.76 -40.43
C SER A 1 28.96 -78.79 -39.54
N ASP A 2 29.01 -78.99 -38.22
CA ASP A 2 28.08 -78.32 -37.29
C ASP A 2 28.32 -76.80 -37.17
N LEU A 3 29.58 -76.35 -37.23
CA LEU A 3 29.95 -74.92 -37.26
C LEU A 3 29.39 -74.17 -38.49
N GLU A 4 29.37 -74.83 -39.66
CA GLU A 4 28.96 -74.24 -40.93
C GLU A 4 27.43 -74.11 -41.04
N GLU A 5 26.71 -75.10 -40.49
CA GLU A 5 25.26 -75.04 -40.29
C GLU A 5 24.87 -73.86 -39.38
N ILE A 6 25.70 -73.55 -38.38
CA ILE A 6 25.42 -72.49 -37.41
C ILE A 6 25.73 -71.11 -37.93
N PHE A 7 26.82 -70.92 -38.68
CA PHE A 7 27.03 -69.65 -39.40
C PHE A 7 25.88 -69.38 -40.38
N ASN A 8 25.34 -70.42 -41.02
CA ASN A 8 24.15 -70.30 -41.85
C ASN A 8 22.89 -69.94 -41.05
N ILE A 9 22.66 -70.57 -39.89
CA ILE A 9 21.53 -70.22 -39.01
C ILE A 9 21.68 -68.78 -38.50
N ILE A 10 22.86 -68.38 -38.02
CA ILE A 10 23.16 -67.03 -37.54
C ILE A 10 22.94 -66.00 -38.66
N SER A 11 23.50 -66.23 -39.85
CA SER A 11 23.31 -65.32 -41.00
C SER A 11 21.83 -65.21 -41.34
N ASN A 12 21.11 -66.33 -41.47
CA ASN A 12 19.69 -66.33 -41.81
C ASN A 12 18.82 -65.62 -40.76
N VAL A 13 19.15 -65.75 -39.47
CA VAL A 13 18.46 -65.04 -38.38
C VAL A 13 18.79 -63.55 -38.40
N GLN A 14 20.07 -63.19 -38.61
CA GLN A 14 20.50 -61.78 -38.67
C GLN A 14 19.90 -61.03 -39.87
N ASP A 15 19.73 -61.73 -40.99
CA ASP A 15 19.12 -61.20 -42.21
C ASP A 15 17.58 -61.15 -42.13
N GLY A 16 16.96 -61.61 -41.02
CA GLY A 16 15.51 -61.64 -40.85
C GLY A 16 14.81 -62.72 -41.68
N ASN A 17 15.56 -63.63 -42.31
CA ASN A 17 15.06 -64.71 -43.15
C ASN A 17 14.57 -65.93 -42.34
N LEU A 18 14.80 -65.93 -41.02
CA LEU A 18 14.39 -67.00 -40.11
C LEU A 18 13.80 -66.39 -38.82
N GLU A 19 12.58 -66.77 -38.45
CA GLU A 19 12.05 -66.45 -37.12
C GLU A 19 12.82 -67.23 -36.05
N ILE A 20 13.17 -66.54 -34.96
CA ILE A 20 13.91 -67.13 -33.85
C ILE A 20 12.95 -68.05 -33.09
N SER A 21 13.06 -69.36 -33.33
CA SER A 21 12.38 -70.40 -32.55
C SER A 21 13.24 -70.82 -31.35
N GLN A 22 12.62 -71.30 -30.26
CA GLN A 22 13.34 -71.84 -29.09
C GLN A 22 14.32 -72.96 -29.47
N GLU A 23 14.00 -73.75 -30.51
CA GLU A 23 14.87 -74.80 -31.02
C GLU A 23 16.16 -74.22 -31.65
N ASN A 24 16.04 -73.12 -32.39
CA ASN A 24 17.18 -72.43 -32.97
C ASN A 24 18.02 -71.72 -31.90
N ILE A 25 17.39 -71.13 -30.88
CA ILE A 25 18.10 -70.56 -29.72
C ILE A 25 18.89 -71.66 -29.01
N SER A 26 18.32 -72.85 -28.77
CA SER A 26 19.02 -73.96 -28.10
C SER A 26 20.21 -74.50 -28.91
N LYS A 27 20.11 -74.55 -30.25
CA LYS A 27 21.23 -74.94 -31.12
C LYS A 27 22.32 -73.88 -31.16
N ILE A 28 21.95 -72.60 -31.23
CA ILE A 28 22.89 -71.48 -31.12
C ILE A 28 23.55 -71.48 -29.74
N TYR A 29 22.80 -71.70 -28.66
CA TYR A 29 23.22 -71.81 -27.26
C TYR A 29 24.33 -72.84 -27.03
N ASN A 30 24.17 -74.08 -27.50
CA ASN A 30 25.15 -75.16 -27.27
C ASN A 30 26.51 -74.79 -27.88
N LEU A 31 26.53 -74.14 -29.04
CA LEU A 31 27.78 -73.66 -29.62
C LEU A 31 28.26 -72.30 -29.08
N TYR A 32 27.36 -71.44 -28.61
CA TYR A 32 27.71 -70.15 -28.00
C TYR A 32 28.50 -70.34 -26.68
N ALA A 33 28.23 -71.44 -25.98
CA ALA A 33 28.97 -71.88 -24.80
C ALA A 33 30.38 -72.40 -25.17
N ASP A 34 30.49 -73.18 -26.25
CA ASP A 34 31.73 -73.85 -26.66
C ASP A 34 32.72 -72.93 -27.41
N TYR A 35 32.25 -71.84 -28.03
CA TYR A 35 33.08 -70.93 -28.85
C TYR A 35 32.89 -69.45 -28.45
N PRO A 36 33.51 -68.98 -27.35
CA PRO A 36 33.35 -67.61 -26.85
C PRO A 36 33.75 -66.51 -27.85
N GLU A 37 34.66 -66.80 -28.77
CA GLU A 37 35.13 -65.82 -29.76
C GLU A 37 34.08 -65.51 -30.84
N ALA A 38 33.13 -66.42 -31.08
CA ALA A 38 32.05 -66.24 -32.05
C ALA A 38 31.01 -65.21 -31.59
N ARG A 39 30.99 -64.85 -30.30
CA ARG A 39 30.00 -63.95 -29.70
C ARG A 39 30.01 -62.55 -30.31
N ASN A 40 31.20 -62.06 -30.67
CA ASN A 40 31.39 -60.74 -31.28
C ASN A 40 30.81 -60.61 -32.69
N SER A 41 30.48 -61.74 -33.36
CA SER A 41 29.90 -61.74 -34.70
C SER A 41 28.37 -61.60 -34.71
N LEU A 42 27.73 -61.64 -33.52
CA LEU A 42 26.28 -61.51 -33.42
C LEU A 42 25.83 -60.06 -33.51
N ASN A 43 24.71 -59.83 -34.22
CA ASN A 43 23.96 -58.60 -34.02
C ASN A 43 23.54 -58.50 -32.54
N ILE A 44 23.47 -57.27 -32.03
CA ILE A 44 23.26 -56.98 -30.60
C ILE A 44 22.01 -57.67 -30.05
N LYS A 45 20.91 -57.71 -30.83
CA LYS A 45 19.63 -58.31 -30.40
C LYS A 45 19.78 -59.80 -30.15
N LEU A 46 20.32 -60.54 -31.13
CA LEU A 46 20.52 -61.97 -31.03
C LEU A 46 21.54 -62.31 -29.94
N HIS A 47 22.56 -61.47 -29.79
CA HIS A 47 23.54 -61.60 -28.72
C HIS A 47 22.89 -61.53 -27.34
N ILE A 48 22.10 -60.48 -27.08
CA ILE A 48 21.40 -60.31 -25.80
C ILE A 48 20.48 -61.52 -25.51
N GLN A 49 19.73 -61.99 -26.50
CA GLN A 49 18.86 -63.16 -26.35
C GLN A 49 19.64 -64.44 -26.00
N CYS A 50 20.76 -64.68 -26.66
CA CYS A 50 21.62 -65.84 -26.36
C CYS A 50 22.22 -65.76 -24.95
N LEU A 51 22.66 -64.57 -24.52
CA LEU A 51 23.18 -64.36 -23.18
C LEU A 51 22.11 -64.54 -22.11
N VAL A 52 20.90 -64.01 -22.33
CA VAL A 52 19.75 -64.23 -21.43
C VAL A 52 19.49 -65.72 -21.25
N GLU A 53 19.44 -66.49 -22.34
CA GLU A 53 19.22 -67.94 -22.27
C GLU A 53 20.38 -68.67 -21.56
N LEU A 54 21.63 -68.28 -21.81
CA LEU A 54 22.79 -68.85 -21.12
C LEU A 54 22.75 -68.59 -19.62
N ILE A 55 22.50 -67.35 -19.21
CA ILE A 55 22.38 -66.97 -17.80
C ILE A 55 21.23 -67.72 -17.13
N SER A 56 20.14 -67.96 -17.85
CA SER A 56 18.96 -68.67 -17.36
C SER A 56 19.23 -70.14 -16.99
N ASN A 57 20.15 -70.78 -17.71
CA ASN A 57 20.41 -72.23 -17.63
C ASN A 57 21.72 -72.58 -16.89
N ILE A 58 22.45 -71.60 -16.35
CA ILE A 58 23.76 -71.82 -15.71
C ILE A 58 23.65 -72.16 -14.23
N GLU A 59 24.31 -73.25 -13.83
CA GLU A 59 24.42 -73.68 -12.43
C GLU A 59 25.65 -73.09 -11.69
N TYR A 60 26.71 -72.72 -12.42
CA TYR A 60 27.99 -72.26 -11.83
C TYR A 60 28.07 -70.73 -11.69
N ALA A 61 28.25 -70.24 -10.46
CA ALA A 61 28.27 -68.80 -10.14
C ALA A 61 29.36 -68.00 -10.91
N SER A 62 30.58 -68.52 -11.02
CA SER A 62 31.68 -67.83 -11.70
C SER A 62 31.44 -67.61 -13.20
N THR A 63 30.75 -68.56 -13.84
CA THR A 63 30.41 -68.46 -15.27
C THR A 63 29.27 -67.46 -15.47
N LYS A 64 28.31 -67.43 -14.53
CA LYS A 64 27.22 -66.47 -14.53
C LYS A 64 27.73 -65.03 -14.46
N ASP A 65 28.72 -64.74 -13.61
CA ASP A 65 29.29 -63.39 -13.47
C ASP A 65 29.92 -62.86 -14.76
N ILE A 66 30.65 -63.71 -15.50
CA ILE A 66 31.27 -63.34 -16.77
C ILE A 66 30.20 -62.96 -17.80
N LEU A 67 29.14 -63.76 -17.89
CA LEU A 67 28.06 -63.53 -18.86
C LEU A 67 27.20 -62.32 -18.49
N LEU A 68 26.99 -62.07 -17.19
CA LEU A 68 26.33 -60.86 -16.71
C LEU A 68 27.16 -59.61 -17.04
N SER A 69 28.50 -59.68 -16.91
CA SER A 69 29.39 -58.59 -17.32
C SER A 69 29.32 -58.34 -18.83
N GLU A 70 29.33 -59.39 -19.66
CA GLU A 70 29.18 -59.28 -21.11
C GLU A 70 27.82 -58.69 -21.51
N LEU A 71 26.74 -59.17 -20.88
CA LEU A 71 25.39 -58.62 -21.08
C LEU A 71 25.31 -57.15 -20.68
N ARG A 72 25.92 -56.78 -19.54
CA ARG A 72 25.99 -55.40 -19.07
C ARG A 72 26.66 -54.50 -20.09
N GLU A 73 27.80 -54.93 -20.65
CA GLU A 73 28.51 -54.16 -21.68
C GLU A 73 27.63 -53.94 -22.90
N LEU A 74 26.96 -54.97 -23.42
CA LEU A 74 26.07 -54.83 -24.57
C LEU A 74 24.90 -53.87 -24.31
N LEU A 75 24.31 -53.93 -23.10
CA LEU A 75 23.19 -53.06 -22.73
C LEU A 75 23.63 -51.60 -22.61
N VAL A 76 24.80 -51.33 -22.04
CA VAL A 76 25.37 -49.97 -21.96
C VAL A 76 25.65 -49.38 -23.35
N HIS A 77 26.16 -50.18 -24.28
CA HIS A 77 26.51 -49.70 -25.62
C HIS A 77 25.31 -49.58 -26.57
N SER A 78 24.27 -50.41 -26.38
CA SER A 78 23.15 -50.48 -27.31
C SER A 78 22.15 -49.34 -27.18
N ASN A 79 22.00 -48.73 -25.99
CA ASN A 79 21.06 -47.63 -25.71
C ASN A 79 19.60 -47.87 -26.18
N LEU A 80 19.20 -49.14 -26.36
CA LEU A 80 17.92 -49.51 -26.96
C LEU A 80 16.96 -49.98 -25.87
N ALA A 81 15.97 -49.16 -25.55
CA ALA A 81 14.93 -49.45 -24.56
C ALA A 81 14.19 -50.77 -24.81
N ALA A 82 14.11 -51.19 -26.08
CA ALA A 82 13.40 -52.39 -26.51
C ALA A 82 13.96 -53.69 -25.91
N PHE A 83 15.27 -53.78 -25.66
CA PHE A 83 15.88 -55.03 -25.19
C PHE A 83 15.56 -55.34 -23.72
N TRP A 84 15.21 -54.33 -22.92
CA TRP A 84 14.86 -54.55 -21.51
C TRP A 84 13.59 -55.39 -21.31
N LEU A 85 12.72 -55.43 -22.31
CA LEU A 85 11.51 -56.26 -22.31
C LEU A 85 11.82 -57.74 -22.50
N ASP A 86 12.93 -58.06 -23.19
CA ASP A 86 13.35 -59.43 -23.50
C ASP A 86 14.16 -60.08 -22.36
N ILE A 87 14.55 -59.30 -21.34
CA ILE A 87 15.34 -59.80 -20.21
C ILE A 87 14.42 -60.16 -19.03
N PRO A 88 14.45 -61.43 -18.55
CA PRO A 88 13.72 -61.87 -17.38
C PRO A 88 14.06 -61.08 -16.10
N ASP A 89 13.05 -60.83 -15.28
CA ASP A 89 13.16 -60.01 -14.06
C ASP A 89 14.25 -60.53 -13.10
N TYR A 90 14.42 -61.85 -12.96
CA TYR A 90 15.42 -62.42 -12.06
C TYR A 90 16.88 -62.20 -12.52
N ILE A 91 17.12 -61.96 -13.81
CA ILE A 91 18.43 -61.56 -14.32
C ILE A 91 18.67 -60.08 -14.02
N ILE A 92 17.64 -59.24 -14.14
CA ILE A 92 17.73 -57.80 -13.87
C ILE A 92 18.00 -57.52 -12.38
N LEU A 93 17.48 -58.35 -11.48
CA LEU A 93 17.74 -58.25 -10.04
C LEU A 93 19.20 -58.51 -9.66
N ASP A 94 20.01 -59.09 -10.55
CA ASP A 94 21.44 -59.22 -10.33
C ASP A 94 22.10 -57.84 -10.28
N GLN A 95 22.96 -57.59 -9.28
CA GLN A 95 23.52 -56.27 -9.02
C GLN A 95 24.30 -55.69 -10.22
N GLN A 96 24.90 -56.54 -11.06
CA GLN A 96 25.63 -56.12 -12.25
C GLN A 96 24.70 -55.48 -13.30
N ILE A 97 23.49 -56.02 -13.45
CA ILE A 97 22.48 -55.56 -14.42
C ILE A 97 21.57 -54.50 -13.80
N TRP A 98 21.23 -54.63 -12.52
CA TRP A 98 20.35 -53.71 -11.80
C TRP A 98 20.81 -52.26 -11.92
N SER A 99 22.11 -52.00 -11.77
CA SER A 99 22.69 -50.65 -11.80
C SER A 99 22.54 -49.91 -13.13
N ILE A 100 22.36 -50.63 -14.24
CA ILE A 100 22.24 -50.06 -15.59
C ILE A 100 20.82 -50.12 -16.16
N ALA A 101 19.89 -50.82 -15.49
CA ALA A 101 18.50 -50.89 -15.90
C ALA A 101 17.79 -49.53 -15.73
N SER A 102 16.88 -49.20 -16.65
CA SER A 102 16.11 -47.96 -16.55
C SER A 102 15.33 -47.89 -15.24
N GLU A 103 15.16 -46.68 -14.71
CA GLU A 103 14.38 -46.43 -13.49
C GLU A 103 12.97 -47.03 -13.58
N SER A 104 12.33 -46.88 -14.75
CA SER A 104 11.00 -47.44 -15.03
C SER A 104 10.98 -48.97 -14.98
N ARG A 105 11.98 -49.65 -15.56
CA ARG A 105 12.08 -51.11 -15.51
C ARG A 105 12.30 -51.61 -14.09
N ARG A 106 13.22 -50.95 -13.36
CA ARG A 106 13.51 -51.28 -11.94
C ARG A 106 12.28 -51.15 -11.06
N ILE A 107 11.55 -50.03 -11.15
CA ILE A 107 10.32 -49.82 -10.38
C ILE A 107 9.25 -50.85 -10.79
N GLY A 108 9.08 -51.14 -12.10
CA GLY A 108 8.12 -52.13 -12.58
C GLY A 108 8.33 -53.53 -11.97
N ILE A 109 9.58 -53.96 -11.87
CA ILE A 109 9.94 -55.25 -11.24
C ILE A 109 9.66 -55.23 -9.73
N LEU A 110 10.05 -54.17 -9.03
CA LEU A 110 9.80 -54.07 -7.58
C LEU A 110 8.30 -54.04 -7.28
N VAL A 111 7.51 -53.35 -8.10
CA VAL A 111 6.05 -53.29 -7.99
C VAL A 111 5.41 -54.66 -8.27
N SER A 112 5.90 -55.42 -9.25
CA SER A 112 5.36 -56.75 -9.58
C SER A 112 5.60 -57.78 -8.46
N GLN A 113 6.72 -57.63 -7.73
CA GLN A 113 7.05 -58.47 -6.57
C GLN A 113 6.19 -58.17 -5.34
N ILE A 114 5.58 -56.99 -5.28
CA ILE A 114 4.74 -56.61 -4.15
C ILE A 114 3.32 -57.17 -4.35
N SER A 115 3.10 -58.34 -3.77
CA SER A 115 1.83 -59.08 -3.85
C SER A 115 0.90 -58.87 -2.63
N ASN A 116 1.44 -58.56 -1.44
CA ASN A 116 0.66 -58.34 -0.21
C ASN A 116 1.35 -57.36 0.77
N GLN A 117 0.58 -56.60 1.56
CA GLN A 117 1.05 -55.60 2.52
C GLN A 117 1.79 -56.18 3.75
N GLN A 118 1.64 -57.48 4.05
CA GLN A 118 2.12 -58.07 5.30
C GLN A 118 3.50 -58.74 5.19
N ASP A 119 4.10 -58.79 4.00
CA ASP A 119 5.36 -59.50 3.79
C ASP A 119 6.57 -58.64 4.21
N LEU A 120 7.62 -59.24 4.79
CA LEU A 120 8.87 -58.50 5.11
C LEU A 120 9.52 -57.93 3.83
N ILE A 121 9.37 -58.67 2.72
CA ILE A 121 9.82 -58.27 1.37
C ILE A 121 9.17 -56.96 0.91
N TYR A 122 7.98 -56.63 1.42
CA TYR A 122 7.28 -55.38 1.11
C TYR A 122 8.10 -54.15 1.49
N GLN A 123 8.66 -54.13 2.71
CA GLN A 123 9.37 -52.96 3.22
C GLN A 123 10.67 -52.70 2.47
N ASP A 124 11.44 -53.75 2.17
CA ASP A 124 12.68 -53.66 1.41
C ASP A 124 12.43 -53.16 -0.02
N ASN A 125 11.37 -53.66 -0.68
CA ASN A 125 11.04 -53.21 -2.03
C ASN A 125 10.55 -51.75 -2.05
N ILE A 126 9.78 -51.33 -1.05
CA ILE A 126 9.36 -49.93 -0.94
C ILE A 126 10.55 -49.00 -0.69
N LEU A 127 11.52 -49.40 0.14
CA LEU A 127 12.75 -48.65 0.36
C LEU A 127 13.52 -48.47 -0.96
N LYS A 128 13.70 -49.55 -1.72
CA LYS A 128 14.36 -49.50 -3.04
C LYS A 128 13.62 -48.60 -4.03
N ILE A 129 12.28 -48.65 -4.08
CA ILE A 129 11.49 -47.74 -4.93
C ILE A 129 11.72 -46.28 -4.49
N ALA A 130 11.70 -46.01 -3.18
CA ALA A 130 11.91 -44.67 -2.66
C ALA A 130 13.32 -44.13 -2.97
N ASP A 131 14.34 -44.98 -2.92
CA ASP A 131 15.71 -44.63 -3.28
C ASP A 131 15.83 -44.30 -4.78
N ILE A 132 15.20 -45.10 -5.65
CA ILE A 132 15.14 -44.79 -7.10
C ILE A 132 14.48 -43.42 -7.32
N LEU A 133 13.30 -43.18 -6.73
CA LEU A 133 12.59 -41.90 -6.86
C LEU A 133 13.41 -40.72 -6.32
N LYS A 134 14.21 -40.93 -5.27
CA LYS A 134 15.09 -39.91 -4.68
C LYS A 134 16.24 -39.53 -5.61
N GLU A 135 16.77 -40.50 -6.36
CA GLU A 135 17.88 -40.32 -7.30
C GLU A 135 17.43 -39.83 -8.68
N SER A 136 16.13 -39.96 -8.99
CA SER A 136 15.53 -39.57 -10.27
C SER A 136 15.41 -38.06 -10.45
N ALA A 137 15.45 -37.59 -11.70
CA ALA A 137 15.14 -36.20 -12.04
C ALA A 137 13.64 -35.88 -11.82
N GLU A 138 13.32 -34.65 -11.42
CA GLU A 138 11.96 -34.24 -11.03
C GLU A 138 10.94 -34.43 -12.17
N GLU A 139 11.34 -34.17 -13.41
CA GLU A 139 10.53 -34.38 -14.62
C GLU A 139 10.14 -35.85 -14.84
N ASN A 140 10.96 -36.81 -14.39
CA ASN A 140 10.73 -38.24 -14.60
C ASN A 140 9.82 -38.84 -13.52
N ILE A 141 9.76 -38.25 -12.33
CA ILE A 141 9.04 -38.80 -11.18
C ILE A 141 7.57 -39.08 -11.51
N THR A 142 6.92 -38.20 -12.29
CA THR A 142 5.51 -38.38 -12.69
C THR A 142 5.30 -39.63 -13.55
N GLU A 143 6.22 -39.90 -14.49
CA GLU A 143 6.18 -41.10 -15.31
C GLU A 143 6.43 -42.36 -14.46
N LEU A 144 7.42 -42.31 -13.56
CA LEU A 144 7.75 -43.42 -12.67
C LEU A 144 6.61 -43.79 -11.72
N ILE A 145 5.89 -42.80 -11.18
CA ILE A 145 4.72 -43.02 -10.32
C ILE A 145 3.57 -43.70 -11.10
N SER A 146 3.44 -43.42 -12.39
CA SER A 146 2.37 -43.99 -13.22
C SER A 146 2.44 -45.53 -13.32
N ILE A 147 3.62 -46.11 -13.08
CA ILE A 147 3.87 -47.56 -13.11
C ILE A 147 3.03 -48.30 -12.04
N PHE A 148 2.80 -47.67 -10.89
CA PHE A 148 2.01 -48.24 -9.80
C PHE A 148 0.71 -47.47 -9.56
N LYS A 149 0.12 -46.94 -10.64
CA LYS A 149 -1.11 -46.13 -10.62
C LYS A 149 -2.28 -46.80 -9.88
N ASP A 150 -2.43 -48.12 -10.00
CA ASP A 150 -3.55 -48.87 -9.40
C ASP A 150 -3.19 -49.50 -8.03
N LYS A 151 -1.99 -49.24 -7.51
CA LYS A 151 -1.48 -49.84 -6.27
C LYS A 151 -1.52 -48.81 -5.13
N GLU A 152 -2.72 -48.46 -4.71
CA GLU A 152 -2.96 -47.45 -3.66
C GLU A 152 -2.16 -47.70 -2.37
N PHE A 153 -1.94 -48.96 -2.01
CA PHE A 153 -1.17 -49.28 -0.82
C PHE A 153 0.32 -48.87 -0.92
N ILE A 154 0.94 -48.97 -2.11
CA ILE A 154 2.33 -48.50 -2.36
C ILE A 154 2.38 -46.98 -2.22
N LYS A 155 1.46 -46.29 -2.90
CA LYS A 155 1.35 -44.82 -2.84
C LYS A 155 1.10 -44.32 -1.41
N SER A 156 0.37 -45.09 -0.61
CA SER A 156 0.10 -44.78 0.77
C SER A 156 1.30 -44.91 1.69
N HIS A 157 2.42 -45.48 1.24
CA HIS A 157 3.60 -45.59 2.10
C HIS A 157 4.28 -44.22 2.28
N ASN A 158 4.64 -43.84 3.51
CA ASN A 158 5.17 -42.50 3.83
C ASN A 158 6.45 -42.15 3.02
N LEU A 159 7.27 -43.15 2.70
CA LEU A 159 8.49 -42.97 1.87
C LEU A 159 8.18 -42.60 0.41
N ILE A 160 7.05 -43.08 -0.13
CA ILE A 160 6.63 -42.84 -1.51
C ILE A 160 5.76 -41.61 -1.61
N LEU A 161 4.89 -41.41 -0.62
CA LEU A 161 3.89 -40.34 -0.58
C LEU A 161 4.47 -38.95 -0.92
N LYS A 162 5.63 -38.62 -0.36
CA LYS A 162 6.29 -37.31 -0.56
C LYS A 162 6.69 -36.99 -2.01
N TYR A 163 6.71 -37.98 -2.90
CA TYR A 163 7.02 -37.82 -4.32
C TYR A 163 5.75 -37.67 -5.19
N LEU A 164 4.56 -37.92 -4.65
CA LEU A 164 3.31 -37.80 -5.40
C LEU A 164 2.94 -36.32 -5.61
N PRO A 165 2.10 -35.99 -6.61
CA PRO A 165 1.53 -34.64 -6.73
C PRO A 165 0.74 -34.24 -5.48
N ASP A 166 0.80 -32.97 -5.07
CA ASP A 166 0.17 -32.47 -3.83
C ASP A 166 -1.31 -32.89 -3.66
N ILE A 167 -2.09 -32.84 -4.76
CA ILE A 167 -3.51 -33.22 -4.76
C ILE A 167 -3.69 -34.72 -4.43
N GLU A 168 -2.81 -35.57 -4.95
CA GLU A 168 -2.84 -37.01 -4.68
C GLU A 168 -2.37 -37.29 -3.25
N GLN A 169 -1.32 -36.60 -2.78
CA GLN A 169 -0.88 -36.68 -1.38
C GLN A 169 -2.02 -36.37 -0.41
N ILE A 170 -2.72 -35.24 -0.62
CA ILE A 170 -3.85 -34.82 0.21
C ILE A 170 -5.00 -35.83 0.14
N THR A 171 -5.27 -36.40 -1.04
CA THR A 171 -6.34 -37.39 -1.21
C THR A 171 -6.05 -38.67 -0.41
N ILE A 172 -4.80 -39.17 -0.46
CA ILE A 172 -4.36 -40.36 0.28
C ILE A 172 -4.33 -40.08 1.79
N LEU A 173 -3.74 -38.95 2.20
CA LEU A 173 -3.70 -38.56 3.61
C LEU A 173 -5.10 -38.41 4.19
N ARG A 174 -6.03 -37.81 3.43
CA ARG A 174 -7.44 -37.73 3.80
C ARG A 174 -8.07 -39.10 3.97
N ALA A 175 -7.80 -40.06 3.09
CA ALA A 175 -8.35 -41.42 3.18
C ALA A 175 -7.82 -42.18 4.40
N LYS A 176 -6.62 -41.84 4.90
CA LYS A 176 -6.04 -42.43 6.11
C LYS A 176 -6.64 -41.90 7.42
N LEU A 177 -7.34 -40.76 7.39
CA LEU A 177 -7.91 -40.17 8.60
C LEU A 177 -8.92 -41.13 9.23
N LYS A 178 -8.72 -41.45 10.50
CA LYS A 178 -9.61 -42.29 11.29
C LYS A 178 -10.63 -41.42 12.03
N ASN A 179 -11.68 -42.07 12.56
CA ASN A 179 -12.65 -41.39 13.42
C ASN A 179 -12.06 -40.94 14.78
N ASP A 180 -10.94 -41.54 15.21
CA ASP A 180 -10.25 -41.17 16.45
C ASP A 180 -9.31 -39.97 16.23
N VAL A 181 -9.65 -38.85 16.86
CA VAL A 181 -8.93 -37.57 16.78
C VAL A 181 -7.47 -37.70 17.21
N ASN A 182 -7.18 -38.51 18.22
CA ASN A 182 -5.82 -38.63 18.77
C ASN A 182 -4.86 -39.37 17.83
N GLN A 183 -5.39 -40.24 16.96
CA GLN A 183 -4.58 -41.00 16.00
C GLN A 183 -4.27 -40.20 14.73
N ASN A 184 -4.90 -39.05 14.53
CA ASN A 184 -4.76 -38.27 13.30
C ASN A 184 -3.62 -37.23 13.36
N ALA A 185 -3.00 -36.97 14.53
CA ALA A 185 -2.03 -35.88 14.68
C ALA A 185 -0.83 -35.97 13.69
N GLU A 186 -0.32 -37.18 13.45
CA GLU A 186 0.76 -37.40 12.47
C GLU A 186 0.29 -37.12 11.04
N ILE A 187 -0.92 -37.57 10.69
CA ILE A 187 -1.51 -37.35 9.36
C ILE A 187 -1.76 -35.86 9.14
N ILE A 188 -2.27 -35.14 10.15
CA ILE A 188 -2.48 -33.69 10.10
C ILE A 188 -1.16 -32.95 9.90
N SER A 189 -0.10 -33.37 10.59
CA SER A 189 1.24 -32.80 10.42
C SER A 189 1.75 -32.99 8.99
N GLN A 190 1.55 -34.17 8.39
CA GLN A 190 1.90 -34.42 7.00
C GLN A 190 1.06 -33.57 6.02
N ILE A 191 -0.25 -33.42 6.27
CA ILE A 191 -1.10 -32.53 5.47
C ILE A 191 -0.57 -31.08 5.54
N ALA A 192 -0.24 -30.58 6.75
CA ALA A 192 0.30 -29.24 6.94
C ALA A 192 1.64 -29.06 6.19
N GLU A 193 2.50 -30.08 6.21
CA GLU A 193 3.76 -30.08 5.45
C GLU A 193 3.51 -29.93 3.94
N VAL A 194 2.56 -30.68 3.38
CA VAL A 194 2.18 -30.57 1.96
C VAL A 194 1.66 -29.16 1.65
N LEU A 195 0.76 -28.62 2.47
CA LEU A 195 0.23 -27.26 2.27
C LEU A 195 1.32 -26.20 2.35
N SER A 196 2.32 -26.35 3.24
CA SER A 196 3.41 -25.38 3.41
C SER A 196 4.36 -25.29 2.20
N LYS A 197 4.53 -26.40 1.47
CA LYS A 197 5.39 -26.46 0.27
C LYS A 197 4.62 -26.11 -1.01
N SER A 198 3.29 -26.12 -0.94
CA SER A 198 2.43 -25.87 -2.09
C SER A 198 2.39 -24.38 -2.47
N PRO A 199 2.39 -24.04 -3.77
CA PRO A 199 2.26 -22.65 -4.21
C PRO A 199 0.86 -22.09 -3.92
N SER A 200 0.78 -20.76 -3.77
CA SER A 200 -0.43 -20.06 -3.31
C SER A 200 -1.66 -20.25 -4.22
N ASP A 201 -1.46 -20.47 -5.51
CA ASP A 201 -2.52 -20.69 -6.51
C ASP A 201 -3.17 -22.07 -6.37
N LYS A 202 -2.41 -23.09 -5.94
CA LYS A 202 -2.93 -24.45 -5.69
C LYS A 202 -3.56 -24.60 -4.31
N LEU A 203 -3.20 -23.76 -3.35
CA LEU A 203 -3.60 -23.90 -1.95
C LEU A 203 -5.12 -23.98 -1.78
N GLN A 204 -5.89 -23.16 -2.50
CA GLN A 204 -7.37 -23.20 -2.44
C GLN A 204 -7.95 -24.53 -2.92
N ILE A 205 -7.37 -25.10 -4.00
CA ILE A 205 -7.79 -26.39 -4.52
C ILE A 205 -7.51 -27.49 -3.48
N LEU A 206 -6.33 -27.48 -2.86
CA LEU A 206 -5.96 -28.44 -1.83
C LEU A 206 -6.86 -28.34 -0.59
N LEU A 207 -7.09 -27.13 -0.10
CA LEU A 207 -7.97 -26.87 1.05
C LEU A 207 -9.42 -27.30 0.79
N SER A 208 -9.91 -27.16 -0.44
CA SER A 208 -11.26 -27.61 -0.83
C SER A 208 -11.44 -29.13 -0.77
N LYS A 209 -10.34 -29.90 -0.80
CA LYS A 209 -10.36 -31.37 -0.68
C LYS A 209 -10.39 -31.86 0.76
N LEU A 210 -10.07 -31.00 1.73
CA LEU A 210 -10.03 -31.38 3.15
C LEU A 210 -11.44 -31.34 3.78
N PRO A 211 -11.79 -32.32 4.63
CA PRO A 211 -13.04 -32.27 5.38
C PRO A 211 -13.00 -31.19 6.47
N ASP A 212 -14.16 -30.65 6.85
CA ASP A 212 -14.26 -29.57 7.85
C ASP A 212 -13.68 -29.95 9.22
N SER A 213 -13.68 -31.24 9.57
CA SER A 213 -13.05 -31.75 10.80
C SER A 213 -11.53 -31.55 10.82
N VAL A 214 -10.87 -31.62 9.66
CA VAL A 214 -9.42 -31.42 9.50
C VAL A 214 -9.07 -29.94 9.53
N LYS A 215 -9.88 -29.10 8.89
CA LYS A 215 -9.68 -27.64 8.87
C LYS A 215 -9.66 -27.01 10.28
N LYS A 216 -10.24 -27.69 11.29
CA LYS A 216 -10.26 -27.24 12.68
C LYS A 216 -8.93 -27.38 13.42
N TRP A 217 -7.96 -28.12 12.88
CA TRP A 217 -6.65 -28.29 13.50
C TRP A 217 -5.83 -27.01 13.34
N ASP A 218 -5.09 -26.63 14.40
CA ASP A 218 -4.38 -25.35 14.44
C ASP A 218 -3.28 -25.29 13.35
N GLU A 219 -2.66 -26.43 13.02
CA GLU A 219 -1.66 -26.60 11.97
C GLU A 219 -2.23 -26.33 10.57
N ILE A 220 -3.50 -26.65 10.34
CA ILE A 220 -4.17 -26.42 9.04
C ILE A 220 -4.76 -25.01 8.98
N LEU A 221 -5.20 -24.49 10.13
CA LEU A 221 -5.83 -23.18 10.27
C LEU A 221 -4.94 -22.07 9.72
N GLU A 222 -3.61 -22.20 9.77
CA GLU A 222 -2.67 -21.19 9.26
C GLU A 222 -2.76 -20.98 7.74
N PHE A 223 -3.22 -21.97 6.99
CA PHE A 223 -3.31 -21.91 5.53
C PHE A 223 -4.67 -21.41 5.01
N LEU A 224 -5.70 -21.37 5.86
CA LEU A 224 -7.05 -20.97 5.44
C LEU A 224 -7.14 -19.45 5.15
N PRO A 225 -8.13 -19.00 4.35
CA PRO A 225 -8.46 -17.59 4.25
C PRO A 225 -8.85 -16.98 5.61
N PRO A 226 -8.57 -15.68 5.88
CA PRO A 226 -8.88 -15.04 7.16
C PRO A 226 -10.34 -15.21 7.61
N GLU A 227 -11.29 -15.14 6.68
CA GLU A 227 -12.72 -15.36 6.95
C GLU A 227 -13.00 -16.77 7.49
N GLU A 228 -12.53 -17.82 6.81
CA GLU A 228 -12.68 -19.21 7.26
C GLU A 228 -11.98 -19.43 8.62
N LYS A 229 -10.78 -18.85 8.83
CA LYS A 229 -10.08 -18.93 10.12
C LYS A 229 -10.94 -18.39 11.26
N ILE A 230 -11.54 -17.22 11.08
CA ILE A 230 -12.38 -16.59 12.10
C ILE A 230 -13.60 -17.47 12.39
N LEU A 231 -14.31 -17.97 11.37
CA LEU A 231 -15.49 -18.83 11.55
C LEU A 231 -15.16 -20.09 12.35
N ILE A 232 -14.03 -20.73 12.05
CA ILE A 232 -13.55 -21.90 12.79
C ILE A 232 -13.19 -21.51 14.23
N MET A 233 -12.46 -20.42 14.44
CA MET A 233 -12.12 -19.93 15.78
C MET A 233 -13.37 -19.60 16.61
N LEU A 234 -14.37 -18.95 16.02
CA LEU A 234 -15.66 -18.66 16.66
C LEU A 234 -16.38 -19.96 17.06
N SER A 235 -16.33 -21.00 16.24
CA SER A 235 -16.93 -22.31 16.58
C SER A 235 -16.26 -23.01 17.77
N LYS A 236 -15.02 -22.63 18.11
CA LYS A 236 -14.29 -23.15 19.28
C LYS A 236 -14.63 -22.43 20.60
N LEU A 237 -15.39 -21.33 20.55
CA LEU A 237 -15.80 -20.60 21.75
C LEU A 237 -16.75 -21.44 22.60
N LYS A 238 -16.43 -21.61 23.90
CA LYS A 238 -17.23 -22.38 24.86
C LYS A 238 -18.05 -21.44 25.73
N LYS A 239 -19.33 -21.73 25.97
CA LYS A 239 -20.21 -20.87 26.79
C LYS A 239 -19.66 -20.63 28.21
N GLU A 240 -18.97 -21.62 28.79
CA GLU A 240 -18.59 -21.63 30.20
C GLU A 240 -17.12 -21.26 30.48
N SER A 241 -16.25 -21.18 29.45
CA SER A 241 -14.80 -21.01 29.65
C SER A 241 -14.29 -19.63 29.25
N GLN A 242 -14.27 -18.70 30.20
CA GLN A 242 -13.81 -17.32 29.97
C GLN A 242 -12.33 -17.25 29.53
N ILE A 243 -11.44 -18.03 30.17
CA ILE A 243 -9.99 -18.00 29.88
C ILE A 243 -9.68 -18.56 28.47
N GLN A 244 -10.26 -19.71 28.11
CA GLN A 244 -10.05 -20.31 26.79
C GLN A 244 -10.61 -19.40 25.68
N ASN A 245 -11.79 -18.81 25.91
CA ASN A 245 -12.36 -17.84 24.99
C ASN A 245 -11.47 -16.62 24.81
N GLN A 246 -10.85 -16.11 25.87
CA GLN A 246 -9.95 -14.96 25.76
C GLN A 246 -8.75 -15.26 24.84
N THR A 247 -8.17 -16.46 24.94
CA THR A 247 -7.06 -16.86 24.05
C THR A 247 -7.50 -16.89 22.58
N ILE A 248 -8.70 -17.42 22.30
CA ILE A 248 -9.29 -17.43 20.95
C ILE A 248 -9.56 -16.00 20.46
N ILE A 249 -10.15 -15.15 21.31
CA ILE A 249 -10.43 -13.74 20.99
C ILE A 249 -9.14 -12.99 20.68
N ASN A 250 -8.06 -13.24 21.42
CA ASN A 250 -6.75 -12.65 21.15
C ASN A 250 -6.22 -13.08 19.76
N LYS A 251 -6.34 -14.37 19.41
CA LYS A 251 -5.97 -14.87 18.07
C LYS A 251 -6.80 -14.21 16.96
N ILE A 252 -8.11 -14.05 17.16
CA ILE A 252 -8.99 -13.34 16.22
C ILE A 252 -8.57 -11.87 16.08
N GLY A 253 -8.31 -11.17 17.19
CA GLY A 253 -7.86 -9.77 17.19
C GLY A 253 -6.53 -9.59 16.46
N TYR A 254 -5.57 -10.49 16.69
CA TYR A 254 -4.30 -10.50 15.94
C TYR A 254 -4.52 -10.66 14.43
N LEU A 255 -5.34 -11.64 14.03
CA LEU A 255 -5.65 -11.89 12.61
C LEU A 255 -6.27 -10.65 11.94
N ILE A 256 -7.29 -10.05 12.56
CA ILE A 256 -7.94 -8.83 12.08
C ILE A 256 -6.94 -7.67 11.94
N ASN A 257 -6.02 -7.51 12.89
CA ASN A 257 -5.00 -6.47 12.84
C ASN A 257 -4.01 -6.67 11.68
N THR A 258 -3.68 -7.91 11.34
CA THR A 258 -2.75 -8.25 10.24
C THR A 258 -3.35 -8.20 8.84
N THR A 259 -4.69 -8.12 8.72
CA THR A 259 -5.39 -8.05 7.41
C THR A 259 -5.41 -6.64 6.80
N SER A 260 -5.79 -6.55 5.52
CA SER A 260 -5.97 -5.27 4.82
C SER A 260 -7.13 -4.46 5.41
N ASN A 261 -7.16 -3.14 5.20
CA ASN A 261 -8.24 -2.28 5.73
C ASN A 261 -9.64 -2.68 5.21
N GLU A 262 -9.71 -3.08 3.93
CA GLU A 262 -10.96 -3.47 3.25
C GLU A 262 -11.48 -4.81 3.76
N GLU A 263 -10.60 -5.79 4.01
CA GLU A 263 -11.00 -7.06 4.60
C GLU A 263 -11.34 -6.91 6.09
N ARG A 264 -10.61 -6.04 6.81
CA ARG A 264 -10.76 -5.88 8.27
C ARG A 264 -12.20 -5.58 8.67
N ILE A 265 -12.87 -4.68 7.94
CA ILE A 265 -14.25 -4.31 8.24
C ILE A 265 -15.21 -5.49 8.02
N ILE A 266 -15.01 -6.26 6.94
CA ILE A 266 -15.80 -7.46 6.64
C ILE A 266 -15.64 -8.47 7.78
N LEU A 267 -14.40 -8.73 8.20
CA LEU A 267 -14.09 -9.66 9.28
C LEU A 267 -14.72 -9.24 10.63
N ILE A 268 -14.73 -7.94 10.95
CA ILE A 268 -15.38 -7.42 12.17
C ILE A 268 -16.90 -7.62 12.12
N TYR A 269 -17.53 -7.42 10.95
CA TYR A 269 -18.97 -7.63 10.77
C TYR A 269 -19.38 -9.11 10.95
N LEU A 270 -18.49 -10.05 10.60
CA LEU A 270 -18.71 -11.49 10.85
C LEU A 270 -18.74 -11.87 12.33
N LEU A 271 -18.14 -11.05 13.21
CA LEU A 271 -18.08 -11.37 14.63
C LEU A 271 -19.45 -11.21 15.30
N PRO A 272 -19.85 -12.13 16.19
CA PRO A 272 -21.01 -11.96 17.03
C PRO A 272 -20.78 -10.78 18.00
N GLU A 273 -21.86 -10.09 18.37
CA GLU A 273 -21.81 -8.88 19.22
C GLU A 273 -20.97 -9.05 20.49
N GLY A 274 -21.12 -10.18 21.20
CA GLY A 274 -20.36 -10.46 22.43
C GLY A 274 -18.85 -10.63 22.23
N VAL A 275 -18.37 -10.84 21.00
CA VAL A 275 -16.94 -10.91 20.64
C VAL A 275 -16.47 -9.61 20.00
N ARG A 276 -17.30 -9.01 19.14
CA ARG A 276 -16.98 -7.82 18.35
C ARG A 276 -16.48 -6.63 19.18
N TYR A 277 -17.00 -6.48 20.40
CA TYR A 277 -16.67 -5.35 21.28
C TYR A 277 -15.75 -5.74 22.44
N LYS A 278 -15.01 -6.86 22.31
CA LYS A 278 -13.92 -7.20 23.23
C LYS A 278 -12.72 -6.31 22.94
N GLU A 279 -11.97 -5.98 23.99
CA GLU A 279 -10.84 -5.05 23.93
C GLU A 279 -9.86 -5.35 22.79
N GLU A 280 -9.49 -6.61 22.58
CA GLU A 280 -8.57 -6.99 21.49
C GLU A 280 -9.10 -6.72 20.09
N ILE A 281 -10.42 -6.80 19.89
CA ILE A 281 -11.05 -6.44 18.63
C ILE A 281 -11.15 -4.92 18.53
N LEU A 282 -11.52 -4.23 19.60
CA LEU A 282 -11.63 -2.76 19.63
C LEU A 282 -10.29 -2.07 19.35
N LYS A 283 -9.15 -2.66 19.76
CA LYS A 283 -7.80 -2.18 19.40
C LYS A 283 -7.59 -2.07 17.88
N SER A 284 -8.31 -2.87 17.08
CA SER A 284 -8.24 -2.83 15.62
C SER A 284 -8.94 -1.62 14.99
N PHE A 285 -9.81 -0.92 15.74
CA PHE A 285 -10.60 0.20 15.21
C PHE A 285 -9.71 1.36 14.76
N HIS A 286 -8.53 1.53 15.35
CA HIS A 286 -7.59 2.59 14.92
C HIS A 286 -7.20 2.47 13.44
N PHE A 287 -7.26 1.27 12.86
CA PHE A 287 -6.93 1.03 11.46
C PHE A 287 -8.12 1.12 10.50
N LEU A 288 -9.34 1.28 11.03
CA LEU A 288 -10.54 1.47 10.21
C LEU A 288 -10.69 2.93 9.81
N LEU A 289 -11.37 3.17 8.68
CA LEU A 289 -11.78 4.52 8.31
C LEU A 289 -12.68 5.12 9.40
N PRO A 290 -12.58 6.42 9.69
CA PRO A 290 -13.38 7.07 10.73
C PRO A 290 -14.89 6.83 10.59
N GLU A 291 -15.40 6.87 9.37
CA GLU A 291 -16.82 6.66 9.04
C GLU A 291 -17.28 5.25 9.38
N ASP A 292 -16.42 4.26 9.12
CA ASP A 292 -16.70 2.85 9.41
C ASP A 292 -16.66 2.58 10.91
N GLN A 293 -15.74 3.22 11.64
CA GLN A 293 -15.76 3.21 13.11
C GLN A 293 -17.09 3.72 13.63
N VAL A 294 -17.58 4.87 13.13
CA VAL A 294 -18.88 5.44 13.54
C VAL A 294 -20.03 4.48 13.22
N LYS A 295 -20.06 3.86 12.03
CA LYS A 295 -21.11 2.92 11.62
C LYS A 295 -21.15 1.69 12.53
N LEU A 296 -20.01 1.13 12.89
CA LEU A 296 -19.91 -0.05 13.76
C LEU A 296 -20.42 0.20 15.17
N VAL A 297 -20.25 1.41 15.68
CA VAL A 297 -20.53 1.73 17.07
C VAL A 297 -21.82 2.49 17.32
N TRP A 298 -22.49 2.90 16.24
CA TRP A 298 -23.56 3.88 16.34
C TRP A 298 -24.69 3.47 17.28
N ASP A 299 -25.07 2.20 17.25
CA ASP A 299 -26.16 1.69 18.08
C ASP A 299 -25.85 1.83 19.58
N PHE A 300 -24.59 1.73 20.01
CA PHE A 300 -24.22 2.00 21.40
C PHE A 300 -24.33 3.48 21.73
N ILE A 301 -23.77 4.33 20.87
CA ILE A 301 -23.77 5.78 21.08
C ILE A 301 -25.21 6.33 21.10
N ALA A 302 -26.05 5.90 20.16
CA ALA A 302 -27.46 6.28 20.10
C ALA A 302 -28.25 5.81 21.34
N ASN A 303 -27.85 4.68 21.94
CA ASN A 303 -28.38 4.17 23.19
C ASN A 303 -27.63 4.65 24.44
N ASN A 304 -26.81 5.71 24.33
CA ASN A 304 -26.04 6.32 25.42
C ASN A 304 -25.05 5.38 26.13
N SER A 305 -24.49 4.41 25.41
CA SER A 305 -23.44 3.52 25.89
C SER A 305 -22.11 3.94 25.29
N LEU A 306 -21.21 4.48 26.12
CA LEU A 306 -19.98 5.14 25.65
C LEU A 306 -18.69 4.40 26.04
N PHE A 307 -18.77 3.15 26.52
CA PHE A 307 -17.61 2.34 26.94
C PHE A 307 -16.53 2.17 25.86
N ILE A 308 -16.94 2.26 24.61
CA ILE A 308 -16.11 2.17 23.40
C ILE A 308 -15.39 3.47 23.02
N TRP A 309 -15.75 4.61 23.63
CA TRP A 309 -15.28 5.94 23.22
C TRP A 309 -13.76 6.03 23.14
N GLN A 310 -13.04 5.43 24.10
CA GLN A 310 -11.58 5.49 24.17
C GLN A 310 -10.87 4.80 23.00
N TYR A 311 -11.54 3.86 22.32
CA TYR A 311 -10.97 3.11 21.19
C TYR A 311 -11.18 3.78 19.84
N LEU A 312 -12.06 4.80 19.79
CA LEU A 312 -12.34 5.55 18.58
C LEU A 312 -11.17 6.47 18.24
N SER A 313 -10.84 6.55 16.95
CA SER A 313 -9.93 7.56 16.44
C SER A 313 -10.48 8.97 16.71
N ARG A 314 -9.59 9.96 16.77
CA ARG A 314 -9.98 11.38 16.93
C ARG A 314 -11.05 11.81 15.92
N GLN A 315 -10.89 11.41 14.66
CA GLN A 315 -11.83 11.75 13.60
C GLN A 315 -13.17 11.04 13.79
N ALA A 316 -13.16 9.75 14.14
CA ALA A 316 -14.39 9.01 14.44
C ALA A 316 -15.16 9.65 15.61
N LYS A 317 -14.47 10.02 16.70
CA LYS A 317 -15.08 10.75 17.83
C LYS A 317 -15.77 12.04 17.38
N ILE A 318 -15.11 12.84 16.54
CA ILE A 318 -15.69 14.07 16.00
C ILE A 318 -16.92 13.76 15.14
N LEU A 319 -16.84 12.76 14.27
CA LEU A 319 -17.94 12.32 13.42
C LEU A 319 -19.13 11.75 14.20
N CYS A 320 -18.89 11.05 15.31
CA CYS A 320 -19.96 10.62 16.22
C CYS A 320 -20.75 11.83 16.75
N ILE A 321 -20.08 12.93 17.10
CA ILE A 321 -20.75 14.17 17.53
C ILE A 321 -21.52 14.81 16.38
N TYR A 322 -20.98 14.77 15.15
CA TYR A 322 -21.68 15.29 13.97
C TYR A 322 -22.98 14.52 13.73
N ARG A 323 -22.90 13.19 13.77
CA ARG A 323 -24.05 12.30 13.60
C ARG A 323 -25.06 12.48 14.74
N LEU A 324 -24.60 12.58 15.99
CA LEU A 324 -25.45 12.86 17.15
C LEU A 324 -26.21 14.16 17.00
N MET A 325 -25.54 15.25 16.63
CA MET A 325 -26.18 16.54 16.43
C MET A 325 -27.12 16.59 15.23
N LYS A 326 -26.89 15.76 14.21
CA LYS A 326 -27.74 15.64 13.02
C LYS A 326 -28.99 14.77 13.25
N GLU A 327 -28.81 13.58 13.80
CA GLU A 327 -29.83 12.51 13.79
C GLU A 327 -30.61 12.41 15.10
N THR A 328 -30.09 12.95 16.21
CA THR A 328 -30.68 12.71 17.54
C THR A 328 -31.07 13.99 18.27
N GLU A 329 -32.17 13.91 19.02
CA GLU A 329 -32.60 14.95 19.96
C GLU A 329 -32.06 14.69 21.38
N ASN A 330 -31.48 13.52 21.66
CA ASN A 330 -31.07 13.11 23.01
C ASN A 330 -29.63 13.52 23.39
N THR A 331 -29.23 14.73 23.01
CA THR A 331 -27.90 15.29 23.27
C THR A 331 -27.61 15.46 24.76
N SER A 332 -28.63 15.73 25.58
CA SER A 332 -28.55 15.80 27.04
C SER A 332 -28.13 14.48 27.69
N THR A 333 -28.68 13.33 27.29
CA THR A 333 -28.32 12.04 27.90
C THR A 333 -26.89 11.64 27.54
N PHE A 334 -26.48 11.83 26.28
CA PHE A 334 -25.09 11.62 25.87
C PHE A 334 -24.11 12.44 26.73
N LEU A 335 -24.39 13.73 26.96
CA LEU A 335 -23.52 14.58 27.76
C LEU A 335 -23.43 14.15 29.23
N ASN A 336 -24.48 13.56 29.79
CA ASN A 336 -24.46 13.06 31.16
C ASN A 336 -23.62 11.78 31.27
N GLU A 337 -23.82 10.81 30.38
CA GLU A 337 -22.97 9.61 30.33
C GLU A 337 -21.50 9.97 30.09
N PHE A 338 -21.25 10.92 29.18
CA PHE A 338 -19.89 11.35 28.87
C PHE A 338 -19.18 11.95 30.09
N LYS A 339 -19.88 12.67 30.97
CA LYS A 339 -19.30 13.19 32.22
C LYS A 339 -18.80 12.06 33.12
N ASP A 340 -19.49 10.93 33.16
CA ASP A 340 -19.08 9.80 33.98
C ASP A 340 -17.86 9.10 33.39
N ILE A 341 -17.81 8.92 32.08
CA ILE A 341 -16.61 8.41 31.41
C ILE A 341 -15.43 9.35 31.58
N GLN A 342 -15.65 10.67 31.52
CA GLN A 342 -14.59 11.65 31.67
C GLN A 342 -13.89 11.59 33.05
N LYS A 343 -14.57 11.07 34.09
CA LYS A 343 -13.96 10.83 35.42
C LYS A 343 -12.96 9.67 35.37
N ILE A 344 -13.20 8.67 34.53
CA ILE A 344 -12.38 7.46 34.40
C ILE A 344 -11.27 7.66 33.37
N THR A 345 -11.64 8.19 32.19
CA THR A 345 -10.76 8.40 31.05
C THR A 345 -10.96 9.81 30.48
N PRO A 346 -10.17 10.79 30.93
CA PRO A 346 -10.35 12.17 30.49
C PRO A 346 -10.03 12.34 29.01
N GLU A 347 -10.94 12.98 28.26
CA GLU A 347 -10.68 13.36 26.87
C GLU A 347 -9.70 14.53 26.82
N ASN A 348 -8.47 14.23 26.39
CA ASN A 348 -7.36 15.18 26.35
C ASN A 348 -7.14 15.78 24.95
N ASP A 349 -7.79 15.26 23.91
CA ASP A 349 -7.66 15.83 22.57
C ASP A 349 -8.43 17.15 22.45
N ASN A 350 -7.70 18.24 22.22
CA ASN A 350 -8.29 19.58 22.14
C ASN A 350 -9.34 19.72 21.04
N LEU A 351 -9.21 19.01 19.91
CA LEU A 351 -10.17 19.08 18.81
C LEU A 351 -11.47 18.34 19.13
N VAL A 352 -11.38 17.19 19.81
CA VAL A 352 -12.56 16.48 20.32
C VAL A 352 -13.27 17.32 21.39
N ARG A 353 -12.50 17.93 22.30
CA ARG A 353 -13.04 18.85 23.31
C ARG A 353 -13.74 20.07 22.69
N CYS A 354 -13.27 20.58 21.55
CA CYS A 354 -13.96 21.64 20.83
C CYS A 354 -15.39 21.21 20.45
N VAL A 355 -15.56 20.06 19.83
CA VAL A 355 -16.89 19.62 19.37
C VAL A 355 -17.80 19.20 20.52
N LEU A 356 -17.25 18.64 21.60
CA LEU A 356 -18.01 18.36 22.83
C LEU A 356 -18.53 19.64 23.49
N LYS A 357 -17.73 20.73 23.48
CA LYS A 357 -18.18 22.03 23.98
C LYS A 357 -19.28 22.62 23.11
N ILE A 358 -19.18 22.49 21.79
CA ILE A 358 -20.23 22.94 20.87
C ILE A 358 -21.51 22.15 21.08
N LEU A 359 -21.42 20.84 21.25
CA LEU A 359 -22.55 19.98 21.62
C LEU A 359 -23.20 20.46 22.93
N TRP A 360 -22.41 20.79 23.95
CA TRP A 360 -22.92 21.31 25.21
C TRP A 360 -23.64 22.66 25.06
N ALA A 361 -23.17 23.55 24.17
CA ALA A 361 -23.85 24.82 23.88
C ALA A 361 -25.21 24.66 23.20
N LYS A 362 -25.45 23.54 22.49
CA LYS A 362 -26.77 23.23 21.92
C LYS A 362 -27.85 23.19 23.03
N GLU A 363 -27.51 22.67 24.20
CA GLU A 363 -28.39 22.62 25.37
C GLU A 363 -28.39 23.92 26.20
N HIS A 364 -27.41 24.82 25.96
CA HIS A 364 -27.20 26.06 26.73
C HIS A 364 -26.94 27.24 25.77
N PRO A 365 -27.90 27.57 24.89
CA PRO A 365 -27.70 28.56 23.82
C PRO A 365 -27.34 29.95 24.37
N GLU A 366 -27.78 30.30 25.58
CA GLU A 366 -27.45 31.54 26.27
C GLU A 366 -25.96 31.70 26.58
N ARG A 367 -25.22 30.59 26.64
CA ARG A 367 -23.76 30.57 26.86
C ARG A 367 -22.96 30.36 25.56
N GLY A 368 -23.61 30.45 24.40
CA GLY A 368 -22.97 30.21 23.10
C GLY A 368 -21.72 31.04 22.83
N ASN A 369 -21.70 32.33 23.21
CA ASN A 369 -20.52 33.18 23.03
C ASN A 369 -19.35 32.78 23.93
N GLU A 370 -19.62 32.45 25.20
CA GLU A 370 -18.60 31.96 26.13
C GLU A 370 -17.98 30.66 25.60
N VAL A 371 -18.83 29.73 25.15
CA VAL A 371 -18.39 28.48 24.54
C VAL A 371 -17.57 28.72 23.30
N PHE A 372 -17.98 29.65 22.43
CA PHE A 372 -17.22 30.03 21.24
C PHE A 372 -15.80 30.49 21.62
N GLN A 373 -15.63 31.34 22.64
CA GLN A 373 -14.30 31.78 23.09
C GLN A 373 -13.45 30.59 23.58
N GLN A 374 -14.05 29.66 24.32
CA GLN A 374 -13.35 28.46 24.78
C GLN A 374 -12.92 27.56 23.62
N VAL A 375 -13.82 27.33 22.65
CA VAL A 375 -13.55 26.57 21.42
C VAL A 375 -12.44 27.24 20.61
N HIS A 376 -12.50 28.55 20.43
CA HIS A 376 -11.47 29.33 19.77
C HIS A 376 -10.11 29.10 20.44
N ASN A 377 -10.03 29.29 21.76
CA ASN A 377 -8.79 29.11 22.51
C ASN A 377 -8.22 27.69 22.41
N LEU A 378 -9.05 26.65 22.53
CA LEU A 378 -8.62 25.26 22.37
C LEU A 378 -8.06 24.99 20.97
N PHE A 379 -8.72 25.52 19.94
CA PHE A 379 -8.29 25.39 18.56
C PHE A 379 -6.96 26.09 18.32
N ILE A 380 -6.81 27.36 18.75
CA ILE A 380 -5.57 28.11 18.63
C ILE A 380 -4.43 27.41 19.37
N GLN A 381 -4.66 26.94 20.60
CA GLN A 381 -3.67 26.20 21.37
C GLN A 381 -3.23 24.92 20.66
N TYR A 382 -4.18 24.14 20.11
CA TYR A 382 -3.84 22.95 19.32
C TYR A 382 -2.95 23.30 18.12
N VAL A 383 -3.32 24.34 17.38
CA VAL A 383 -2.58 24.79 16.20
C VAL A 383 -1.19 25.26 16.58
N ILE A 384 -1.05 26.13 17.59
CA ILE A 384 0.25 26.64 18.06
C ILE A 384 1.14 25.51 18.54
N LYS A 385 0.62 24.59 19.36
CA LYS A 385 1.38 23.45 19.91
C LYS A 385 1.91 22.56 18.79
N ASN A 386 1.03 22.12 17.87
CA ASN A 386 1.43 21.27 16.75
C ASN A 386 2.27 22.01 15.72
N ALA A 387 2.04 23.32 15.55
CA ALA A 387 2.84 24.15 14.65
C ALA A 387 4.28 24.27 15.16
N THR A 388 4.46 24.34 16.48
CA THR A 388 5.78 24.52 17.10
C THR A 388 6.55 23.21 17.22
N ASN A 389 5.86 22.08 17.46
CA ASN A 389 6.49 20.83 17.86
C ASN A 389 6.60 19.75 16.77
N SER A 390 5.95 19.94 15.61
CA SER A 390 5.93 18.96 14.53
C SER A 390 6.23 19.60 13.19
N THR A 391 6.84 18.84 12.28
CA THR A 391 7.02 19.22 10.87
C THR A 391 5.91 18.69 9.98
N GLU A 392 5.06 17.81 10.50
CA GLU A 392 3.92 17.26 9.76
C GLU A 392 2.89 18.35 9.47
N LEU A 393 2.13 18.17 8.40
CA LEU A 393 1.04 19.09 8.07
C LEU A 393 -0.01 19.04 9.18
N LEU A 394 -0.48 20.21 9.59
CA LEU A 394 -1.61 20.34 10.50
C LEU A 394 -2.84 19.72 9.85
N ASN A 395 -3.31 18.63 10.43
CA ASN A 395 -4.54 17.98 10.06
C ASN A 395 -5.65 18.33 11.08
N LEU A 396 -6.67 19.02 10.59
CA LEU A 396 -7.85 19.46 11.33
C LEU A 396 -9.13 18.81 10.82
N ASP A 397 -9.03 17.74 10.03
CA ASP A 397 -10.20 17.03 9.53
C ASP A 397 -10.98 16.38 10.68
N PRO A 398 -12.33 16.35 10.62
CA PRO A 398 -13.20 16.97 9.62
C PRO A 398 -13.66 18.40 9.97
N LEU A 399 -13.01 19.09 10.92
CA LEU A 399 -13.50 20.36 11.49
C LEU A 399 -13.59 21.51 10.50
N LEU A 400 -12.66 21.60 9.54
CA LEU A 400 -12.63 22.67 8.57
C LEU A 400 -13.18 22.20 7.21
N PRO A 401 -13.97 23.03 6.52
CA PRO A 401 -14.50 22.66 5.22
C PRO A 401 -13.37 22.49 4.21
N TYR A 402 -13.36 21.39 3.47
CA TYR A 402 -12.40 21.14 2.40
C TYR A 402 -12.59 22.11 1.22
N CYS A 403 -11.50 22.39 0.50
CA CYS A 403 -11.56 23.11 -0.76
C CYS A 403 -11.76 22.13 -1.93
N GLN A 404 -12.85 22.31 -2.70
CA GLN A 404 -13.12 21.59 -3.95
C GLN A 404 -13.52 22.66 -4.99
N PRO A 405 -12.72 22.93 -6.06
CA PRO A 405 -11.93 22.02 -6.89
C PRO A 405 -10.44 21.84 -6.53
N THR A 406 -9.87 20.69 -6.93
CA THR A 406 -8.48 20.22 -6.69
C THR A 406 -7.39 21.03 -7.41
N GLU A 407 -7.76 21.91 -8.34
CA GLU A 407 -6.81 22.76 -9.08
C GLU A 407 -6.09 23.78 -8.17
N VAL A 408 -6.73 24.19 -7.08
CA VAL A 408 -6.13 25.08 -6.09
C VAL A 408 -5.41 24.21 -5.06
N LYS A 409 -4.09 24.39 -4.90
CA LYS A 409 -3.24 23.64 -3.96
C LYS A 409 -3.49 24.03 -2.49
N VAL A 410 -4.74 23.99 -2.02
CA VAL A 410 -5.10 24.18 -0.62
C VAL A 410 -6.04 23.10 -0.13
N LYS A 411 -5.88 22.70 1.14
CA LYS A 411 -6.68 21.66 1.75
C LYS A 411 -8.04 22.20 2.21
N TYR A 412 -8.04 23.32 2.91
CA TYR A 412 -9.24 23.90 3.51
C TYR A 412 -9.75 25.12 2.72
N CYS A 413 -11.06 25.33 2.68
CA CYS A 413 -11.71 26.40 1.91
C CYS A 413 -11.40 27.79 2.51
N GLU A 414 -10.74 28.65 1.74
CA GLU A 414 -10.45 30.05 2.10
C GLU A 414 -11.32 31.06 1.34
N GLY A 415 -12.40 30.58 0.72
CA GLY A 415 -13.28 31.41 -0.10
C GLY A 415 -13.79 32.63 0.67
N ARG A 416 -14.00 33.73 -0.04
CA ARG A 416 -14.64 34.94 0.49
C ARG A 416 -15.78 35.32 -0.43
N LEU A 417 -16.85 35.87 0.14
CA LEU A 417 -17.95 36.41 -0.66
C LEU A 417 -17.41 37.47 -1.62
N TRP A 418 -17.77 37.35 -2.89
CA TRP A 418 -17.37 38.30 -3.91
C TRP A 418 -18.61 39.01 -4.45
N THR A 419 -18.79 40.26 -4.02
CA THR A 419 -19.83 41.15 -4.55
C THR A 419 -19.36 41.71 -5.89
N MET A 420 -19.98 41.27 -6.99
CA MET A 420 -19.80 41.90 -8.30
C MET A 420 -20.59 43.21 -8.31
N THR A 421 -19.90 44.33 -8.57
CA THR A 421 -20.52 45.66 -8.70
C THR A 421 -21.19 45.88 -10.06
N ASP A 422 -21.14 44.91 -10.97
CA ASP A 422 -21.60 45.08 -12.35
C ASP A 422 -23.14 45.12 -12.50
N ASN A 423 -23.90 44.95 -11.41
CA ASN A 423 -25.36 45.08 -11.38
C ASN A 423 -25.85 46.42 -10.78
N GLN A 424 -25.07 47.50 -10.87
CA GLN A 424 -25.47 48.85 -10.41
C GLN A 424 -26.70 49.45 -11.13
N ALA A 425 -27.25 48.78 -12.16
CA ALA A 425 -28.42 49.26 -12.89
C ALA A 425 -29.77 48.75 -12.36
N ALA A 426 -29.81 47.91 -11.31
CA ALA A 426 -31.06 47.46 -10.71
C ALA A 426 -30.98 47.55 -9.18
N GLU A 427 -31.90 48.30 -8.58
CA GLU A 427 -32.18 48.41 -7.13
C GLU A 427 -32.65 47.07 -6.48
N VAL A 428 -32.21 45.94 -7.02
CA VAL A 428 -32.50 44.62 -6.49
C VAL A 428 -31.31 44.19 -5.64
N THR A 429 -31.58 43.92 -4.37
CA THR A 429 -30.71 43.27 -3.38
C THR A 429 -29.52 42.55 -4.01
N ALA A 430 -28.30 43.06 -3.77
CA ALA A 430 -27.06 42.56 -4.35
C ALA A 430 -26.97 41.02 -4.23
N LEU A 431 -27.27 40.32 -5.32
CA LEU A 431 -27.25 38.86 -5.35
C LEU A 431 -25.79 38.42 -5.31
N VAL A 432 -25.32 37.98 -4.14
CA VAL A 432 -23.99 37.39 -4.02
C VAL A 432 -24.01 36.03 -4.70
N SER A 433 -23.53 35.97 -5.94
CA SER A 433 -23.56 34.75 -6.76
C SER A 433 -22.23 33.98 -6.78
N ARG A 434 -21.15 34.57 -6.24
CA ARG A 434 -19.79 34.02 -6.36
C ARG A 434 -18.95 34.21 -5.11
N ALA A 435 -17.96 33.33 -4.95
CA ALA A 435 -16.87 33.48 -4.03
C ALA A 435 -15.54 33.76 -4.77
N CYS A 436 -14.58 34.29 -4.05
CA CYS A 436 -13.20 34.47 -4.51
C CYS A 436 -12.26 33.81 -3.51
N CYS A 437 -11.41 32.89 -3.99
CA CYS A 437 -10.32 32.34 -3.18
C CYS A 437 -9.07 33.22 -3.33
N PRO A 438 -8.47 33.71 -2.22
CA PRO A 438 -7.26 34.53 -2.26
C PRO A 438 -6.09 33.88 -3.03
N ARG A 439 -5.95 32.56 -2.92
CA ARG A 439 -4.87 31.78 -3.55
C ARG A 439 -5.16 31.35 -4.99
N ALA A 440 -6.43 31.33 -5.40
CA ALA A 440 -6.81 31.07 -6.79
C ALA A 440 -6.61 32.28 -7.71
N ARG A 441 -5.78 33.26 -7.31
CA ARG A 441 -5.51 34.51 -8.05
C ARG A 441 -6.78 35.24 -8.48
N GLN A 442 -7.79 35.29 -7.61
CA GLN A 442 -9.09 35.92 -7.87
C GLN A 442 -9.92 35.25 -8.98
N ARG A 443 -9.67 33.98 -9.29
CA ARG A 443 -10.64 33.21 -10.07
C ARG A 443 -11.94 33.11 -9.28
N PRO A 444 -13.10 33.40 -9.90
CA PRO A 444 -14.37 33.15 -9.27
C PRO A 444 -14.49 31.66 -8.97
N CYS A 445 -14.94 31.35 -7.76
CA CYS A 445 -15.40 30.03 -7.37
C CYS A 445 -16.90 30.13 -7.19
N ASP A 446 -17.65 29.14 -7.71
CA ASP A 446 -19.08 29.06 -7.45
C ASP A 446 -19.32 28.92 -5.95
N LEU A 447 -20.40 29.50 -5.45
CA LEU A 447 -20.85 29.18 -4.09
C LEU A 447 -21.28 27.72 -4.06
N PHE A 448 -21.00 27.07 -2.93
CA PHE A 448 -21.49 25.71 -2.72
C PHE A 448 -23.03 25.71 -2.71
N GLU A 449 -23.63 24.92 -3.61
CA GLU A 449 -25.08 24.73 -3.70
C GLU A 449 -25.40 23.23 -3.64
N PRO A 450 -26.15 22.74 -2.63
CA PRO A 450 -26.35 21.31 -2.40
C PRO A 450 -27.37 20.70 -3.36
N SER A 451 -28.33 21.49 -3.82
CA SER A 451 -29.54 21.06 -4.52
C SER A 451 -29.49 21.27 -6.05
N LYS A 452 -28.38 21.76 -6.60
CA LYS A 452 -28.21 21.84 -8.06
C LYS A 452 -27.65 20.53 -8.60
N PRO A 453 -28.46 19.67 -9.27
CA PRO A 453 -27.94 18.49 -9.97
C PRO A 453 -26.94 18.94 -11.04
N ARG A 454 -25.70 18.48 -10.93
CA ARG A 454 -24.64 18.84 -11.88
C ARG A 454 -24.58 17.82 -12.99
N VAL A 455 -24.61 18.32 -14.22
CA VAL A 455 -24.73 17.51 -15.45
C VAL A 455 -23.47 16.70 -15.77
N ASN A 456 -22.30 16.94 -15.14
CA ASN A 456 -21.02 16.36 -15.60
C ASN A 456 -19.93 16.09 -14.54
N SER A 457 -20.24 15.91 -13.25
CA SER A 457 -19.19 15.54 -12.28
C SER A 457 -19.65 14.45 -11.30
N ASN A 458 -19.07 13.26 -11.42
CA ASN A 458 -19.22 12.13 -10.49
C ASN A 458 -18.58 12.36 -9.10
N TYR A 459 -18.11 13.58 -8.81
CA TYR A 459 -17.47 13.94 -7.54
C TYR A 459 -18.31 14.98 -6.81
N GLY A 460 -18.46 14.79 -5.50
CA GLY A 460 -19.30 15.60 -4.61
C GLY A 460 -18.91 17.08 -4.51
N LEU A 461 -19.71 17.77 -3.69
CA LEU A 461 -19.52 19.10 -3.08
C LEU A 461 -18.61 20.14 -3.79
N TYR A 462 -18.94 20.56 -5.01
CA TYR A 462 -18.18 21.62 -5.68
C TYR A 462 -18.59 23.03 -5.25
N GLY A 463 -17.62 23.89 -4.96
CA GLY A 463 -17.81 25.31 -4.68
C GLY A 463 -17.28 25.74 -3.31
N ALA A 464 -17.29 27.06 -3.06
CA ALA A 464 -16.84 27.62 -1.81
C ALA A 464 -17.85 27.32 -0.69
N ARG A 465 -17.42 26.51 0.29
CA ARG A 465 -18.13 26.22 1.54
C ARG A 465 -18.03 27.40 2.51
N LEU A 466 -18.90 28.40 2.33
CA LEU A 466 -18.97 29.61 3.18
C LEU A 466 -20.07 29.57 4.23
N TYR A 467 -21.09 28.74 4.00
CA TYR A 467 -22.27 28.62 4.84
C TYR A 467 -22.48 27.18 5.26
N ALA A 468 -23.12 27.01 6.41
CA ALA A 468 -23.54 25.71 6.92
C ALA A 468 -24.61 25.10 6.02
N GLU A 469 -24.44 23.83 5.68
CA GLU A 469 -25.45 23.06 4.96
C GLU A 469 -25.83 21.80 5.75
N CYS A 470 -26.86 21.94 6.58
CA CYS A 470 -27.28 20.87 7.48
C CYS A 470 -28.04 19.73 6.77
N SER A 471 -28.45 19.89 5.51
CA SER A 471 -29.10 18.79 4.75
C SER A 471 -28.13 17.68 4.35
N GLN A 472 -26.83 17.99 4.25
CA GLN A 472 -25.79 17.01 3.90
C GLN A 472 -25.64 15.92 4.96
N ASP A 473 -25.18 14.74 4.55
CA ASP A 473 -24.75 13.64 5.43
C ASP A 473 -23.77 14.12 6.50
N TRP A 474 -23.86 13.54 7.70
CA TRP A 474 -23.02 13.90 8.85
C TRP A 474 -21.52 13.72 8.55
N GLU A 475 -21.16 12.78 7.67
CA GLU A 475 -19.78 12.55 7.20
C GLU A 475 -19.18 13.78 6.50
N LYS A 476 -20.03 14.65 5.96
CA LYS A 476 -19.65 15.85 5.17
C LYS A 476 -19.80 17.15 5.97
N TRP A 477 -20.18 17.05 7.24
CA TRP A 477 -20.27 18.20 8.13
C TRP A 477 -18.88 18.73 8.48
N SER A 478 -18.87 19.97 8.97
CA SER A 478 -17.71 20.69 9.48
C SER A 478 -18.15 21.55 10.67
N LEU A 479 -17.28 22.41 11.17
CA LEU A 479 -17.64 23.40 12.18
C LEU A 479 -18.74 24.37 11.71
N LEU A 480 -18.95 24.55 10.40
CA LEU A 480 -20.05 25.38 9.88
C LEU A 480 -21.39 24.84 10.36
N GLU A 481 -21.65 23.55 10.08
CA GLU A 481 -22.89 22.86 10.44
C GLU A 481 -23.05 22.77 11.95
N LEU A 482 -21.97 22.47 12.68
CA LEU A 482 -22.02 22.43 14.14
C LEU A 482 -22.39 23.76 14.77
N PHE A 483 -21.76 24.87 14.36
CA PHE A 483 -22.10 26.18 14.89
C PHE A 483 -23.54 26.56 14.58
N LYS A 484 -24.01 26.25 13.37
CA LYS A 484 -25.40 26.51 12.97
C LYS A 484 -26.40 25.75 13.83
N VAL A 485 -26.19 24.44 14.04
CA VAL A 485 -27.10 23.59 14.83
C VAL A 485 -27.05 23.94 16.31
N ALA A 486 -25.88 24.30 16.85
CA ALA A 486 -25.75 24.73 18.25
C ALA A 486 -26.18 26.19 18.51
N GLY A 487 -26.61 26.94 17.49
CA GLY A 487 -26.95 28.35 17.64
C GLY A 487 -25.77 29.26 17.99
N ILE A 488 -24.53 28.85 17.71
CA ILE A 488 -23.32 29.62 17.98
C ILE A 488 -23.05 30.59 16.83
N VAL A 489 -22.93 31.88 17.16
CA VAL A 489 -22.49 32.93 16.22
C VAL A 489 -21.05 33.33 16.59
N PRO A 490 -20.05 33.05 15.74
CA PRO A 490 -18.68 33.45 15.98
C PRO A 490 -18.53 34.96 16.23
N SER A 491 -17.83 35.33 17.31
CA SER A 491 -17.62 36.73 17.69
C SER A 491 -16.21 36.94 18.23
N LEU A 492 -15.41 37.76 17.55
CA LEU A 492 -14.10 38.22 18.01
C LEU A 492 -14.02 39.73 17.76
N SER A 493 -13.26 40.48 18.55
CA SER A 493 -13.07 41.95 18.39
C SER A 493 -12.70 42.35 16.95
N ASP A 494 -11.93 41.48 16.33
CA ASP A 494 -11.31 41.65 15.02
C ASP A 494 -12.13 40.95 13.90
N LEU A 495 -13.28 40.36 14.21
CA LEU A 495 -14.09 39.66 13.22
C LEU A 495 -15.23 40.56 12.71
N LYS A 496 -15.02 41.17 11.53
CA LYS A 496 -16.03 42.05 10.88
C LYS A 496 -17.36 41.35 10.59
N ARG A 497 -17.32 40.06 10.26
CA ARG A 497 -18.45 39.24 9.82
C ARG A 497 -18.30 37.85 10.45
N PRO A 498 -19.28 37.35 11.22
CA PRO A 498 -19.22 36.02 11.84
C PRO A 498 -18.87 34.90 10.85
N GLU A 499 -19.44 34.96 9.64
CA GLU A 499 -19.24 33.99 8.56
C GLU A 499 -17.78 33.92 8.04
N ASP A 500 -16.97 34.96 8.27
CA ASP A 500 -15.56 34.95 7.88
C ASP A 500 -14.69 34.09 8.83
N TYR A 501 -15.21 33.66 9.98
CA TYR A 501 -14.38 33.03 11.01
C TYR A 501 -13.67 31.77 10.49
N LEU A 502 -14.42 30.81 9.94
CA LEU A 502 -13.86 29.54 9.50
C LEU A 502 -13.02 29.65 8.23
N THR A 503 -13.32 30.61 7.35
CA THR A 503 -12.49 30.85 6.14
C THR A 503 -11.18 31.54 6.49
N LYS A 504 -11.18 32.47 7.47
CA LYS A 504 -9.96 33.05 8.04
C LYS A 504 -9.12 32.00 8.77
N LEU A 505 -9.78 31.11 9.53
CA LEU A 505 -9.11 30.00 10.21
C LEU A 505 -8.47 29.05 9.20
N SER A 506 -9.21 28.63 8.18
CA SER A 506 -8.72 27.79 7.07
C SER A 506 -7.51 28.41 6.38
N GLY A 507 -7.56 29.72 6.08
CA GLY A 507 -6.44 30.43 5.46
C GLY A 507 -5.18 30.48 6.32
N TRP A 508 -5.34 30.63 7.63
CA TRP A 508 -4.23 30.57 8.57
C TRP A 508 -3.57 29.18 8.59
N ILE A 509 -4.37 28.11 8.64
CA ILE A 509 -3.89 26.73 8.64
C ILE A 509 -3.18 26.37 7.34
N ASN A 510 -3.81 26.64 6.20
CA ASN A 510 -3.20 26.41 4.90
C ASN A 510 -1.87 27.16 4.77
N ARG A 511 -1.77 28.39 5.30
CA ARG A 511 -0.51 29.15 5.32
C ARG A 511 0.56 28.48 6.18
N ILE A 512 0.24 28.05 7.39
CA ILE A 512 1.21 27.33 8.25
C ILE A 512 1.72 26.07 7.53
N ASN A 513 0.82 25.32 6.90
CA ASN A 513 1.15 24.12 6.15
C ASN A 513 2.03 24.41 4.92
N GLU A 514 1.79 25.52 4.22
CA GLU A 514 2.58 25.95 3.06
C GLU A 514 4.02 26.35 3.44
N ILE A 515 4.19 27.09 4.54
CA ILE A 515 5.52 27.55 4.98
C ILE A 515 6.25 26.53 5.85
N ARG A 516 5.63 25.39 6.14
CA ARG A 516 6.07 24.38 7.11
C ARG A 516 7.53 23.98 6.96
N SER A 517 7.96 23.68 5.73
CA SER A 517 9.34 23.30 5.43
C SER A 517 10.35 24.44 5.65
N ARG A 518 9.91 25.70 5.50
CA ARG A 518 10.72 26.91 5.71
C ARG A 518 10.77 27.34 7.17
N LEU A 519 9.94 26.76 8.05
CA LEU A 519 10.00 27.05 9.48
C LEU A 519 11.22 26.44 10.17
N LYS A 520 12.03 25.64 9.49
CA LYS A 520 13.28 25.09 10.06
C LYS A 520 14.38 26.13 10.03
N CYS A 521 15.13 26.23 11.13
CA CYS A 521 16.36 26.98 11.19
C CYS A 521 17.38 26.37 10.22
N SER A 522 17.99 27.19 9.39
CA SER A 522 18.98 26.78 8.39
C SER A 522 20.24 26.17 8.99
N VAL A 523 20.50 26.43 10.28
CA VAL A 523 21.71 25.98 11.00
C VAL A 523 21.46 24.68 11.77
N CYS A 524 20.43 24.61 12.61
CA CYS A 524 20.20 23.45 13.48
C CYS A 524 19.03 22.56 13.06
N GLY A 525 18.25 22.92 12.03
CA GLY A 525 17.09 22.16 11.58
C GLY A 525 15.85 22.27 12.49
N ASP A 526 15.99 22.72 13.74
CA ASP A 526 14.88 22.95 14.66
C ASP A 526 13.84 23.93 14.10
N ILE A 527 12.58 23.70 14.47
CA ILE A 527 11.46 24.58 14.13
C ILE A 527 11.66 25.93 14.85
N MET A 528 11.58 27.00 14.08
CA MET A 528 11.56 28.37 14.58
C MET A 528 10.14 28.70 15.04
N PRO A 529 9.92 28.95 16.34
CA PRO A 529 8.63 29.43 16.81
C PRO A 529 8.26 30.75 16.12
N HIS A 530 6.97 30.91 15.84
CA HIS A 530 6.46 32.19 15.40
C HIS A 530 6.48 33.18 16.56
N ASN A 531 6.78 34.45 16.26
CA ASN A 531 6.57 35.49 17.24
C ASN A 531 5.06 35.77 17.36
N ILE A 532 4.44 35.32 18.46
CA ILE A 532 3.00 35.44 18.74
C ILE A 532 2.55 36.92 18.72
N GLU A 533 3.42 37.86 19.08
CA GLU A 533 3.09 39.29 19.09
C GLU A 533 2.77 39.86 17.69
N TYR A 534 3.34 39.25 16.64
CA TYR A 534 3.07 39.59 15.24
C TYR A 534 1.86 38.85 14.67
N ALA A 535 1.37 37.81 15.35
CA ALA A 535 0.23 37.00 14.96
C ALA A 535 -1.11 37.63 15.39
N LYS A 536 -1.36 38.90 15.02
CA LYS A 536 -2.65 39.57 15.30
C LYS A 536 -3.72 39.18 14.28
N PHE A 537 -4.93 38.92 14.77
CA PHE A 537 -5.98 38.20 14.07
C PHE A 537 -6.72 38.98 12.96
N LEU A 538 -6.06 39.70 12.04
CA LEU A 538 -6.78 40.30 10.89
C LEU A 538 -6.07 40.55 9.54
N ALA A 539 -4.74 40.49 9.44
CA ALA A 539 -4.07 40.73 8.15
C ALA A 539 -4.34 39.60 7.14
N LYS A 540 -4.26 39.90 5.83
CA LYS A 540 -4.42 38.92 4.73
C LYS A 540 -3.46 37.73 4.88
N PHE A 541 -2.30 37.94 5.52
CA PHE A 541 -1.28 36.94 5.88
C PHE A 541 -0.61 37.34 7.22
N ARG A 542 -0.68 36.51 8.27
CA ARG A 542 -0.47 36.92 9.68
C ARG A 542 0.80 36.40 10.36
N VAL A 543 1.52 35.46 9.76
CA VAL A 543 2.74 34.93 10.37
C VAL A 543 3.90 35.24 9.45
N THR A 544 4.68 36.23 9.85
CA THR A 544 5.71 36.80 8.97
C THR A 544 7.07 36.81 9.59
N VAL A 545 7.24 36.63 10.92
CA VAL A 545 8.56 36.69 11.58
C VAL A 545 8.78 35.49 12.49
N PHE A 546 9.95 34.87 12.33
CA PHE A 546 10.36 33.64 13.04
C PHE A 546 11.78 33.77 13.55
N SER A 547 12.04 33.22 14.74
CA SER A 547 13.37 33.23 15.34
C SER A 547 13.69 31.87 15.94
N CYS A 548 14.90 31.37 15.70
CA CYS A 548 15.38 30.15 16.32
C CYS A 548 15.59 30.34 17.82
N LYS A 549 15.12 29.38 18.63
CA LYS A 549 15.25 29.39 20.10
C LYS A 549 16.71 29.36 20.60
N HIS A 550 17.65 28.91 19.77
CA HIS A 550 19.07 28.82 20.13
C HIS A 550 19.80 30.17 20.09
N GLY A 551 19.16 31.23 19.58
CA GLY A 551 19.69 32.59 19.66
C GLY A 551 20.84 32.88 18.70
N LYS A 552 21.92 33.49 19.21
CA LYS A 552 23.02 34.04 18.39
C LYS A 552 23.68 32.94 17.54
N GLY A 553 23.90 33.24 16.25
CA GLY A 553 24.49 32.30 15.29
C GLY A 553 23.46 31.42 14.57
N HIS A 554 22.19 31.51 14.94
CA HIS A 554 21.08 30.85 14.24
C HIS A 554 20.20 31.87 13.51
N ASP A 555 19.30 31.36 12.69
CA ASP A 555 18.25 32.15 12.03
C ASP A 555 17.46 32.98 13.06
N TYR A 556 17.45 34.31 12.91
CA TYR A 556 16.79 35.24 13.83
C TYR A 556 16.09 36.35 13.05
N ASN A 557 14.86 36.69 13.44
CA ASN A 557 13.99 37.63 12.72
C ASN A 557 13.87 37.29 11.23
N ILE A 558 13.64 36.01 10.92
CA ILE A 558 13.42 35.54 9.56
C ILE A 558 12.02 35.93 9.11
N TYR A 559 11.94 36.62 7.97
CA TYR A 559 10.68 37.05 7.40
C TYR A 559 10.18 36.06 6.34
N LEU A 560 8.98 35.49 6.53
CA LEU A 560 8.31 34.60 5.57
C LEU A 560 7.00 35.20 5.06
N ASN A 561 7.09 36.10 4.08
CA ASN A 561 5.95 36.82 3.51
C ASN A 561 5.41 36.15 2.23
N GLU A 562 4.27 36.60 1.72
CA GLU A 562 3.79 36.28 0.37
C GLU A 562 3.94 37.49 -0.54
N CYS A 563 4.48 37.29 -1.73
CA CYS A 563 4.67 38.35 -2.70
C CYS A 563 3.34 38.76 -3.35
N TRP A 564 2.90 40.01 -3.17
CA TRP A 564 1.70 40.56 -3.85
C TRP A 564 1.79 40.53 -5.39
N GLY A 565 3.01 40.56 -5.93
CA GLY A 565 3.29 40.51 -7.36
C GLY A 565 2.98 39.14 -7.96
N CYS A 566 3.71 38.11 -7.52
CA CYS A 566 3.68 36.77 -8.11
C CYS A 566 2.96 35.70 -7.26
N GLY A 567 2.71 35.94 -5.97
CA GLY A 567 2.13 34.99 -5.03
C GLY A 567 3.13 34.02 -4.39
N GLU A 568 4.42 34.07 -4.76
CA GLU A 568 5.43 33.20 -4.16
C GLU A 568 5.84 33.65 -2.74
N ILE A 569 6.38 32.73 -1.96
CA ILE A 569 6.90 33.03 -0.62
C ILE A 569 8.18 33.86 -0.74
N ILE A 570 8.26 34.93 0.05
CA ILE A 570 9.48 35.70 0.28
C ILE A 570 10.09 35.20 1.57
N ASP A 571 11.30 34.64 1.48
CA ASP A 571 12.11 34.21 2.61
C ASP A 571 13.30 35.16 2.77
N SER A 572 13.44 35.83 3.91
CA SER A 572 14.52 36.81 4.12
C SER A 572 15.92 36.19 4.21
N ARG A 573 16.04 34.86 4.30
CA ARG A 573 17.34 34.17 4.20
C ARG A 573 17.84 34.15 2.76
N GLU A 574 16.90 34.07 1.82
CA GLU A 574 17.17 34.05 0.38
C GLU A 574 17.17 35.47 -0.20
N SER A 575 16.21 36.30 0.22
CA SER A 575 16.10 37.71 -0.15
C SER A 575 16.76 38.59 0.90
N LYS A 576 17.92 39.15 0.56
CA LYS A 576 18.74 39.92 1.51
C LYS A 576 18.41 41.42 1.53
N TYR A 577 17.58 41.89 0.61
CA TYR A 577 17.38 43.31 0.37
C TYR A 577 15.93 43.72 0.53
N GLN A 578 15.74 44.88 1.17
CA GLN A 578 14.45 45.48 1.44
C GLN A 578 14.21 46.71 0.55
N SER A 579 12.95 47.01 0.24
CA SER A 579 12.58 48.31 -0.33
C SER A 579 12.92 49.42 0.66
N SER A 580 13.40 50.56 0.16
CA SER A 580 13.75 51.72 0.98
C SER A 580 12.54 52.42 1.60
N GLU A 581 11.35 52.26 1.02
CA GLU A 581 10.11 52.90 1.48
C GLU A 581 9.53 52.22 2.72
N ASP A 582 9.18 50.93 2.63
CA ASP A 582 8.48 50.21 3.72
C ASP A 582 9.31 49.10 4.37
N LYS A 583 10.61 49.02 4.07
CA LYS A 583 11.50 47.95 4.55
C LYS A 583 11.01 46.54 4.19
N TYR A 584 10.30 46.41 3.06
CA TYR A 584 9.74 45.13 2.62
C TYR A 584 10.77 44.34 1.81
N TYR A 585 11.04 43.09 2.17
CA TYR A 585 11.98 42.26 1.42
C TYR A 585 11.54 42.07 -0.04
N LEU A 586 12.47 42.26 -0.96
CA LEU A 586 12.20 42.12 -2.38
C LEU A 586 11.99 40.65 -2.73
N CYS A 587 10.93 40.32 -3.46
CA CYS A 587 10.66 38.93 -3.81
C CYS A 587 11.80 38.33 -4.65
N ILE A 588 12.34 37.19 -4.22
CA ILE A 588 13.40 36.48 -4.93
C ILE A 588 12.96 36.07 -6.35
N HIS A 589 11.67 35.82 -6.59
CA HIS A 589 11.18 35.33 -7.89
C HIS A 589 10.80 36.43 -8.89
N CYS A 590 10.29 37.58 -8.42
CA CYS A 590 9.78 38.62 -9.33
C CYS A 590 10.28 40.03 -9.04
N GLY A 591 11.08 40.22 -7.99
CA GLY A 591 11.60 41.51 -7.57
C GLY A 591 10.56 42.46 -6.96
N SER A 592 9.29 42.08 -6.76
CA SER A 592 8.33 42.99 -6.12
C SER A 592 8.70 43.30 -4.66
N GLY A 593 8.67 44.59 -4.30
CA GLY A 593 8.85 45.13 -2.95
C GLY A 593 7.59 45.85 -2.47
N THR A 594 7.70 47.12 -2.08
CA THR A 594 6.56 48.01 -1.78
C THR A 594 5.55 48.07 -2.94
N GLN A 595 4.26 47.97 -2.64
CA GLN A 595 3.19 48.08 -3.64
C GLN A 595 3.02 49.53 -4.07
N ASN A 596 2.84 49.77 -5.37
CA ASN A 596 2.69 51.12 -5.96
C ASN A 596 3.86 52.08 -5.65
N SER A 597 5.05 51.54 -5.39
CA SER A 597 6.26 52.36 -5.19
C SER A 597 6.50 53.25 -6.40
N ASP A 598 6.84 54.52 -6.16
CA ASP A 598 7.31 55.44 -7.20
C ASP A 598 8.84 55.53 -7.22
N SER A 599 9.54 55.09 -6.17
CA SER A 599 11.01 55.12 -6.13
C SER A 599 11.68 53.88 -6.74
N TYR A 600 10.95 52.76 -6.85
CA TYR A 600 11.50 51.46 -7.23
C TYR A 600 10.66 50.75 -8.28
N THR A 601 11.33 50.15 -9.28
CA THR A 601 10.71 49.20 -10.21
C THR A 601 11.30 47.80 -10.07
N GLN A 602 10.49 46.76 -10.30
CA GLN A 602 10.97 45.38 -10.31
C GLN A 602 12.13 45.18 -11.31
N GLY A 603 13.27 44.71 -10.79
CA GLY A 603 14.52 44.53 -11.55
C GLY A 603 15.52 45.67 -11.35
N ASP A 604 15.15 46.78 -10.71
CA ASP A 604 16.09 47.85 -10.37
C ASP A 604 17.16 47.36 -9.36
N ILE A 605 16.82 46.37 -8.51
CA ILE A 605 17.71 45.79 -7.50
C ILE A 605 17.59 44.26 -7.56
N CYS A 606 18.71 43.55 -7.59
CA CYS A 606 18.71 42.10 -7.44
C CYS A 606 18.36 41.70 -6.00
N PRO A 607 17.27 40.95 -5.75
CA PRO A 607 16.86 40.55 -4.40
C PRO A 607 17.87 39.63 -3.67
N LYS A 608 18.74 38.94 -4.42
CA LYS A 608 19.73 37.99 -3.87
C LYS A 608 21.02 38.67 -3.40
N CYS A 609 21.53 39.62 -4.18
CA CYS A 609 22.87 40.20 -3.97
C CYS A 609 22.91 41.73 -3.93
N GLY A 610 21.80 42.43 -4.24
CA GLY A 610 21.68 43.89 -4.11
C GLY A 610 22.23 44.68 -5.29
N THR A 611 22.83 44.02 -6.28
CA THR A 611 23.33 44.70 -7.48
C THR A 611 22.20 45.45 -8.17
N LEU A 612 22.47 46.72 -8.46
CA LEU A 612 21.53 47.63 -9.12
C LEU A 612 21.49 47.39 -10.62
N GLY A 613 20.31 47.51 -11.21
CA GLY A 613 20.06 47.45 -12.66
C GLY A 613 20.23 46.06 -13.24
N MET A 614 19.27 45.15 -12.99
CA MET A 614 19.27 43.83 -13.62
C MET A 614 19.02 43.94 -15.13
N GLU A 615 19.80 43.20 -15.90
CA GLU A 615 19.77 43.20 -17.36
C GLU A 615 18.51 42.54 -17.90
N LEU A 616 17.99 43.04 -19.02
CA LEU A 616 16.92 42.39 -19.79
C LEU A 616 17.43 41.08 -20.39
N SER A 617 16.66 40.01 -20.24
CA SER A 617 16.90 38.79 -21.03
C SER A 617 16.66 39.09 -22.52
N GLN A 618 17.61 38.71 -23.36
CA GLN A 618 17.55 38.91 -24.82
C GLN A 618 16.35 38.21 -25.46
N TYR A 619 15.89 37.10 -24.88
CA TYR A 619 14.81 36.28 -25.42
C TYR A 619 13.43 36.63 -24.87
N ASN A 620 13.35 37.29 -23.72
CA ASN A 620 12.06 37.59 -23.08
C ASN A 620 12.17 38.82 -22.19
N ASN A 621 11.50 39.91 -22.59
CA ASN A 621 11.50 41.18 -21.87
C ASN A 621 10.86 41.12 -20.46
N ARG A 622 10.22 39.99 -20.10
CA ARG A 622 9.66 39.71 -18.78
C ARG A 622 10.68 39.09 -17.82
N TYR A 623 11.85 38.68 -18.30
CA TYR A 623 12.90 38.12 -17.47
C TYR A 623 14.03 39.12 -17.30
N ARG A 624 14.54 39.21 -16.08
CA ARG A 624 15.71 40.01 -15.74
C ARG A 624 16.77 39.14 -15.14
N LYS A 625 18.04 39.39 -15.46
CA LYS A 625 19.18 38.64 -14.93
C LYS A 625 20.18 39.58 -14.28
N CYS A 626 20.64 39.23 -13.08
CA CYS A 626 21.67 39.96 -12.38
C CYS A 626 23.04 39.63 -12.96
N CYS A 627 23.81 40.65 -13.34
CA CYS A 627 25.17 40.51 -13.85
C CYS A 627 26.17 39.98 -12.80
N SER A 628 25.94 40.27 -11.51
CA SER A 628 26.85 39.89 -10.42
C SER A 628 26.70 38.43 -9.98
N CYS A 629 25.46 37.96 -9.76
CA CYS A 629 25.22 36.63 -9.19
C CYS A 629 24.43 35.68 -10.09
N ASN A 630 24.21 36.04 -11.36
CA ASN A 630 23.42 35.30 -12.35
C ASN A 630 21.96 35.01 -11.97
N HIS A 631 21.48 35.53 -10.84
CA HIS A 631 20.11 35.36 -10.39
C HIS A 631 19.12 35.97 -11.40
N SER A 632 18.08 35.22 -11.76
CA SER A 632 17.04 35.65 -12.69
C SER A 632 15.69 35.78 -12.01
N ILE A 633 14.94 36.83 -12.36
CA ILE A 633 13.57 37.05 -11.91
C ILE A 633 12.60 37.13 -13.09
N LYS A 634 11.33 36.79 -12.87
CA LYS A 634 10.22 36.98 -13.81
C LYS A 634 9.32 38.11 -13.32
N LEU A 635 9.22 39.18 -14.10
CA LEU A 635 8.39 40.34 -13.77
C LEU A 635 6.90 39.93 -13.64
N PRO A 636 6.15 40.50 -12.66
CA PRO A 636 4.72 40.27 -12.48
C PRO A 636 3.90 40.99 -13.57
N ASP A 637 2.61 40.65 -13.75
CA ASP A 637 1.73 41.25 -14.78
C ASP A 637 1.88 42.78 -14.87
N GLU A 638 1.73 43.37 -16.06
CA GLU A 638 2.00 44.81 -16.26
C GLU A 638 1.23 45.72 -15.28
N LYS A 639 -0.01 45.36 -14.93
CA LYS A 639 -0.82 46.06 -13.93
C LYS A 639 -0.24 46.06 -12.51
N LYS A 640 0.76 45.21 -12.23
CA LYS A 640 1.44 45.05 -10.93
C LYS A 640 2.87 45.59 -10.95
N ILE A 641 3.27 46.31 -11.98
CA ILE A 641 4.61 46.88 -12.09
C ILE A 641 4.64 48.25 -11.44
N THR A 642 5.63 48.48 -10.58
CA THR A 642 5.82 49.74 -9.86
C THR A 642 6.78 50.68 -10.61
N GLY A 643 7.04 51.85 -10.07
CA GLY A 643 8.07 52.78 -10.51
C GLY A 643 7.57 54.10 -11.10
N ILE A 644 8.52 55.01 -11.32
CA ILE A 644 8.29 56.33 -11.91
C ILE A 644 7.59 56.19 -13.27
N LYS A 645 6.51 56.96 -13.50
CA LYS A 645 5.88 57.07 -14.82
C LYS A 645 6.84 57.73 -15.80
N CYS A 646 6.92 57.21 -17.02
CA CYS A 646 7.71 57.80 -18.09
C CYS A 646 7.22 59.23 -18.36
N PRO A 647 8.10 60.25 -18.30
CA PRO A 647 7.69 61.62 -18.51
C PRO A 647 7.20 61.86 -19.96
N GLN A 648 7.69 61.08 -20.93
CA GLN A 648 7.32 61.20 -22.33
C GLN A 648 5.95 60.57 -22.64
N CYS A 649 5.74 59.28 -22.35
CA CYS A 649 4.49 58.60 -22.72
C CYS A 649 3.44 58.56 -21.61
N ARG A 650 3.79 58.90 -20.36
CA ARG A 650 2.95 58.87 -19.13
C ARG A 650 2.33 57.51 -18.77
N ALA A 651 2.33 56.54 -19.68
CA ALA A 651 1.77 55.21 -19.54
C ALA A 651 2.81 54.16 -19.12
N GLY A 652 4.01 54.20 -19.72
CA GLY A 652 5.09 53.26 -19.40
C GLY A 652 5.76 53.60 -18.08
N ARG A 653 6.20 52.59 -17.32
CA ARG A 653 7.07 52.77 -16.14
C ARG A 653 8.54 52.86 -16.57
N MET A 654 9.36 53.60 -15.83
CA MET A 654 10.80 53.71 -16.04
C MET A 654 11.52 52.61 -15.26
N ILE A 655 12.35 51.80 -15.93
CA ILE A 655 13.17 50.75 -15.29
C ILE A 655 14.64 51.11 -15.33
N LEU A 656 15.36 50.91 -14.22
CA LEU A 656 16.80 50.97 -14.15
C LEU A 656 17.43 49.72 -14.79
N THR A 657 18.32 49.92 -15.76
CA THR A 657 19.12 48.87 -16.39
C THR A 657 20.55 49.38 -16.57
N VAL A 658 21.44 48.46 -16.93
CA VAL A 658 22.79 48.78 -17.40
C VAL A 658 22.79 48.75 -18.92
N ASN A 659 23.37 49.77 -19.57
CA ASN A 659 23.49 49.82 -21.04
C ASN A 659 24.74 49.06 -21.53
N LYS A 660 24.97 49.01 -22.85
CA LYS A 660 26.15 48.35 -23.45
C LYS A 660 27.50 48.93 -23.00
N LYS A 661 27.52 50.15 -22.47
CA LYS A 661 28.70 50.84 -21.93
C LYS A 661 28.88 50.64 -20.42
N ASN A 662 28.10 49.73 -19.83
CA ASN A 662 28.07 49.49 -18.39
C ASN A 662 27.58 50.69 -17.55
N GLU A 663 26.85 51.64 -18.16
CA GLU A 663 26.30 52.81 -17.48
C GLU A 663 24.87 52.54 -17.03
N LYS A 664 24.51 53.04 -15.84
CA LYS A 664 23.14 52.96 -15.31
C LYS A 664 22.24 53.94 -16.05
N VAL A 665 21.17 53.43 -16.64
CA VAL A 665 20.17 54.22 -17.38
C VAL A 665 18.78 53.79 -16.96
N ARG A 666 17.84 54.74 -16.87
CA ARG A 666 16.42 54.43 -16.78
C ARG A 666 15.81 54.45 -18.17
N ILE A 667 15.23 53.33 -18.58
CA ILE A 667 14.54 53.19 -19.88
C ILE A 667 13.03 53.06 -19.67
N CYS A 668 12.26 53.63 -20.58
CA CYS A 668 10.82 53.39 -20.61
C CYS A 668 10.55 51.94 -21.03
N ARG A 669 9.66 51.25 -20.30
CA ARG A 669 9.25 49.88 -20.65
C ARG A 669 8.44 49.76 -21.93
N SER A 670 7.76 50.84 -22.33
CA SER A 670 6.98 50.86 -23.56
C SER A 670 7.95 50.81 -24.73
N SER A 671 7.93 49.69 -25.47
CA SER A 671 8.78 49.48 -26.65
C SER A 671 8.59 50.55 -27.71
N SER A 672 7.40 51.16 -27.79
CA SER A 672 7.09 52.25 -28.71
C SER A 672 7.59 53.63 -28.25
N CYS A 673 7.94 53.80 -26.97
CA CYS A 673 8.37 55.11 -26.46
C CYS A 673 9.85 55.39 -26.70
N GLY A 674 10.73 54.39 -26.54
CA GLY A 674 12.18 54.54 -26.70
C GLY A 674 12.88 55.50 -25.73
N TYR A 675 12.16 56.17 -24.83
CA TYR A 675 12.72 57.16 -23.91
C TYR A 675 13.72 56.52 -22.95
N SER A 676 14.91 57.13 -22.84
CA SER A 676 15.91 56.75 -21.86
C SER A 676 16.55 57.99 -21.25
N ILE A 677 16.88 57.92 -19.97
CA ILE A 677 17.57 58.97 -19.23
C ILE A 677 18.70 58.35 -18.43
N SER A 678 19.84 59.04 -18.33
CA SER A 678 20.93 58.61 -17.46
C SER A 678 20.45 58.55 -16.01
N ALA A 679 20.69 57.42 -15.34
CA ALA A 679 20.38 57.25 -13.94
C ALA A 679 21.64 57.60 -13.15
N LYS A 680 21.74 58.87 -12.76
CA LYS A 680 22.78 59.33 -11.82
C LYS A 680 22.50 58.79 -10.42
#